data_AF-A0A2M7URE1-F1
#
_entry.id   AF-A0A2M7URE1-F1
#
_cell.length_a   1.000
_cell.length_b   1.000
_cell.length_c   1.000
_cell.angle_alpha   90.00
_cell.angle_beta   90.00
_cell.angle_gamma   90.00
#
_symmetry.space_group_name_H-M   'P 1'
#
loop_
_entity.id
_entity.type
_entity.pdbx_description
1 polymer ?
#
loop_
_entity_poly.entity_id
_entity_poly.type
_entity_poly.pdbx_seq_one_letter_code
_entity_poly.pdbx_strand_id
1 'polypeptide(L)'
;MPYAPLTKAQKSAVFATILLTIGMGFGVFFAWHAAHTQDTHRNPAYTQPDRLVKLVDAKEIYAIFGQRKHVLQNPTVFASYGYSYDEVQGVAEADLEQYPLARVVRVPGEPEIYYLDYAIGRKKAHPTYEVFLAYGNADADVILISPTDRDSWPDVELIRDQSNGKIYLLEEHKKRLVLNMDIFNAYGYVLGEVAEVAHLDAASYPDGEPLPYPSAPFATTPVATERIIVTPASFNIPNQRVLISGTMYHEALAFTLTAPAATDAAVHALTITQKGLTPDAAFFGIELVDENGLSLAPAKPLQNKKATFRLREGVLAFDRGTHRTITVLAHMNPGDAGAFTDAIFQLTDETAIAGTLPVTGAFPLAGETLRVTDGSNLVGRAVVRVGGIDGSQSTAPVGSAQVSLLKLTIEETSGREGLLVEMLKLTLHGSASVNVLERLTLTNTQGAVVRPAVALQNDRTLYLDLQKSPLKIDSGSVGSWTLAADITGGSGSTVNVTVEAATDARVRGTEQRLFLLPTLVQLGATPTIAISEGGVLFYRHEQSPHGDVPAGTTDVVLANVVLLPVGEELALQSFRLQIIPTPGALPLPGDVTFTNTATKKVLASVIGRNVTGNTVTVSLDDQILPANKAMTFSVHGNFPEGAVADDAYTVRVSDPQFVRTRDPEGIRRQFTLDAQVNGNSRGIKNGLLIATGKTTDVLRTVPVGSTHVPLAVFTLRSGEAESVVVHQLTLNVRSGLSVPVLQSGFTNVEVLVNGRVVSKPQTLLGFPLTVHMQSGIKAGASVQVVVRADVLPPADGETVGFQLTNIGFSGSTSKETLSLRGLPIDADTTFFRASTVALTEDPGFASPATVTSGAPVRIASFLITSTGAETLRLTRLVITASRAHDEFNYLNGYHNLEVRLNGKTISRITDPLPEQNIVYNTNSRGGIVIGAAAVQKVEVFITPPESAVGDTLQAMLEDIRIHGSKTNVYPAITGDPTKGQVVIITP
;
A
#
# COMPACT_ATOMS: atom_id res chain seq x y z
N MET A 1 -24.75 -25.82 -29.18
CA MET A 1 -24.20 -24.60 -29.82
C MET A 1 -23.75 -23.66 -28.73
N PRO A 2 -22.48 -23.20 -28.75
CA PRO A 2 -21.84 -22.51 -27.64
C PRO A 2 -22.02 -20.99 -27.75
N TYR A 3 -22.27 -20.32 -26.62
CA TYR A 3 -22.16 -18.87 -26.52
C TYR A 3 -20.68 -18.47 -26.62
N ALA A 4 -20.34 -17.66 -27.62
CA ALA A 4 -18.99 -17.17 -27.84
C ALA A 4 -18.57 -16.15 -26.73
N PRO A 5 -17.31 -16.15 -26.29
CA PRO A 5 -16.82 -15.17 -25.32
C PRO A 5 -16.70 -13.78 -25.97
N LEU A 6 -17.25 -12.76 -25.31
CA LEU A 6 -17.19 -11.37 -25.75
C LEU A 6 -15.74 -10.87 -25.84
N THR A 7 -15.44 -10.20 -26.95
CA THR A 7 -14.11 -9.65 -27.25
C THR A 7 -13.77 -8.46 -26.35
N LYS A 8 -12.46 -8.18 -26.22
CA LYS A 8 -11.89 -7.09 -25.39
C LYS A 8 -12.48 -5.71 -25.73
N ALA A 9 -12.93 -5.50 -26.97
CA ALA A 9 -13.60 -4.27 -27.42
C ALA A 9 -15.03 -4.12 -26.89
N GLN A 10 -15.76 -5.22 -26.70
CA GLN A 10 -17.15 -5.20 -26.23
C GLN A 10 -17.25 -5.03 -24.71
N LYS A 11 -16.22 -5.41 -23.96
CA LYS A 11 -16.12 -5.14 -22.51
C LYS A 11 -15.82 -3.67 -22.20
N SER A 12 -15.14 -2.96 -23.10
CA SER A 12 -14.90 -1.52 -22.97
C SER A 12 -16.16 -0.67 -23.19
N ALA A 13 -17.09 -1.12 -24.05
CA ALA A 13 -18.31 -0.37 -24.35
C ALA A 13 -19.34 -0.41 -23.20
N VAL A 14 -19.42 -1.51 -22.44
CA VAL A 14 -20.34 -1.63 -21.30
C VAL A 14 -19.85 -0.87 -20.06
N PHE A 15 -18.53 -0.74 -19.89
CA PHE A 15 -17.94 0.08 -18.81
C PHE A 15 -18.07 1.59 -19.09
N ALA A 16 -18.11 2.00 -20.37
CA ALA A 16 -18.29 3.39 -20.76
C ALA A 16 -19.75 3.89 -20.56
N THR A 17 -20.75 3.01 -20.63
CA THR A 17 -22.16 3.41 -20.45
C THR A 17 -22.59 3.51 -18.98
N ILE A 18 -21.94 2.79 -18.05
CA ILE A 18 -22.28 2.84 -16.61
C ILE A 18 -21.67 4.07 -15.92
N LEU A 19 -20.54 4.61 -16.43
CA LEU A 19 -19.93 5.84 -15.91
C LEU A 19 -20.59 7.13 -16.42
N LEU A 20 -21.53 7.06 -17.37
CA LEU A 20 -22.15 8.23 -17.99
C LEU A 20 -23.43 8.73 -17.28
N THR A 21 -23.81 8.16 -16.13
CA THR A 21 -25.04 8.58 -15.39
C THR A 21 -24.75 9.29 -14.06
N ILE A 22 -23.49 9.37 -13.59
CA ILE A 22 -23.17 10.05 -12.34
C ILE A 22 -21.89 10.86 -12.53
N GLY A 23 -22.02 12.12 -12.95
CA GLY A 23 -20.90 13.04 -13.02
C GLY A 23 -21.02 14.14 -14.08
N MET A 24 -22.16 14.81 -14.18
CA MET A 24 -22.17 16.15 -14.74
C MET A 24 -21.65 17.12 -13.68
N GLY A 25 -20.55 17.81 -14.01
CA GLY A 25 -20.19 19.07 -13.35
C GLY A 25 -18.75 19.18 -12.91
N PHE A 26 -17.78 19.10 -13.83
CA PHE A 26 -16.58 19.94 -13.80
C PHE A 26 -15.99 19.97 -15.22
N GLY A 27 -16.39 21.00 -15.96
CA GLY A 27 -15.85 21.27 -17.29
C GLY A 27 -14.50 21.97 -17.21
N VAL A 28 -13.64 21.53 -18.13
CA VAL A 28 -12.55 22.28 -18.78
C VAL A 28 -11.17 22.18 -18.13
N PHE A 29 -10.46 21.08 -18.42
CA PHE A 29 -9.01 21.07 -18.62
C PHE A 29 -8.63 19.88 -19.49
N PHE A 30 -8.46 20.07 -20.81
CA PHE A 30 -7.53 19.30 -21.63
C PHE A 30 -7.39 19.98 -23.00
N ALA A 31 -6.43 20.88 -23.09
CA ALA A 31 -5.62 21.03 -24.30
C ALA A 31 -4.30 21.68 -23.88
N TRP A 32 -3.24 20.87 -23.90
CA TRP A 32 -1.94 21.18 -24.53
C TRP A 32 -0.79 20.55 -23.74
N HIS A 33 -0.33 19.41 -24.25
CA HIS A 33 0.91 18.76 -23.84
C HIS A 33 1.98 19.16 -24.86
N ALA A 34 2.74 20.23 -24.57
CA ALA A 34 4.11 20.46 -25.04
C ALA A 34 4.64 21.85 -24.62
N ALA A 35 5.08 22.01 -23.37
CA ALA A 35 6.18 22.94 -23.02
C ALA A 35 6.61 22.70 -21.56
N HIS A 36 7.82 22.16 -21.38
CA HIS A 36 8.57 22.32 -20.13
C HIS A 36 9.15 23.74 -20.13
N THR A 37 8.51 24.68 -19.42
CA THR A 37 9.14 25.91 -18.90
C THR A 37 8.37 26.43 -17.68
N GLN A 38 8.99 26.23 -16.51
CA GLN A 38 9.06 27.02 -15.28
C GLN A 38 8.07 28.18 -14.96
N ASP A 39 7.66 28.19 -13.67
CA ASP A 39 7.54 29.34 -12.75
C ASP A 39 6.68 30.54 -13.14
N THR A 40 5.44 30.64 -12.64
CA THR A 40 4.69 31.92 -12.63
C THR A 40 3.84 32.21 -11.38
N HIS A 41 3.89 31.40 -10.31
CA HIS A 41 3.09 31.68 -9.10
C HIS A 41 3.90 32.16 -7.89
N ARG A 42 5.23 32.09 -7.92
CA ARG A 42 6.08 32.55 -6.81
C ARG A 42 6.56 33.98 -7.05
N ASN A 43 6.50 34.82 -6.02
CA ASN A 43 6.92 36.21 -6.14
C ASN A 43 8.46 36.30 -6.19
N PRO A 44 9.07 36.69 -7.32
CA PRO A 44 10.54 36.69 -7.48
C PRO A 44 11.24 37.74 -6.62
N ALA A 45 10.51 38.64 -5.97
CA ALA A 45 11.08 39.61 -5.04
C ALA A 45 11.63 38.96 -3.75
N TYR A 46 11.19 37.76 -3.39
CA TYR A 46 11.61 37.05 -2.18
C TYR A 46 12.63 35.94 -2.49
N THR A 47 13.41 35.54 -1.50
CA THR A 47 14.29 34.37 -1.64
C THR A 47 13.42 33.14 -1.88
N GLN A 48 13.68 32.42 -2.97
CA GLN A 48 12.89 31.25 -3.34
C GLN A 48 13.37 30.01 -2.58
N PRO A 49 12.46 29.20 -2.00
CA PRO A 49 12.85 28.00 -1.28
C PRO A 49 13.14 26.87 -2.26
N ASP A 50 14.21 26.12 -1.99
CA ASP A 50 14.53 24.88 -2.67
C ASP A 50 13.45 23.83 -2.41
N ARG A 51 12.92 23.82 -1.17
CA ARG A 51 11.90 22.88 -0.72
C ARG A 51 10.99 23.52 0.33
N LEU A 52 9.72 23.14 0.30
CA LEU A 52 8.77 23.35 1.38
C LEU A 52 8.54 22.02 2.08
N VAL A 53 8.74 21.97 3.39
CA VAL A 53 8.71 20.72 4.14
C VAL A 53 7.93 20.84 5.45
N LYS A 54 7.38 19.73 5.92
CA LYS A 54 6.78 19.59 7.25
C LYS A 54 7.10 18.22 7.83
N LEU A 55 7.12 18.10 9.15
CA LEU A 55 7.11 16.77 9.77
C LEU A 55 5.71 16.15 9.56
N VAL A 56 5.65 14.83 9.39
CA VAL A 56 4.44 14.12 8.93
C VAL A 56 3.19 14.43 9.78
N ASP A 57 3.36 14.81 11.05
CA ASP A 57 2.30 15.16 11.99
C ASP A 57 2.44 16.55 12.64
N ALA A 58 3.38 17.39 12.18
CA ALA A 58 3.56 18.75 12.70
C ALA A 58 2.71 19.78 11.94
N LYS A 59 2.35 20.86 12.64
CA LYS A 59 1.62 21.98 12.05
C LYS A 59 2.56 23.00 11.41
N GLU A 60 3.82 23.09 11.85
CA GLU A 60 4.78 24.02 11.28
C GLU A 60 5.21 23.60 9.87
N ILE A 61 5.29 24.59 8.98
CA ILE A 61 5.86 24.43 7.64
C ILE A 61 7.17 25.19 7.60
N TYR A 62 8.20 24.53 7.09
CA TYR A 62 9.52 25.09 6.92
C TYR A 62 9.82 25.33 5.44
N ALA A 63 10.32 26.51 5.14
CA ALA A 63 10.94 26.82 3.86
C ALA A 63 12.45 26.58 3.95
N ILE A 64 12.99 25.75 3.06
CA ILE A 64 14.42 25.46 2.97
C ILE A 64 15.05 26.40 1.94
N PHE A 65 15.96 27.26 2.40
CA PHE A 65 16.73 28.20 1.58
C PHE A 65 18.20 27.81 1.62
N GLY A 66 18.69 27.10 0.60
CA GLY A 66 20.03 26.55 0.56
C GLY A 66 20.29 25.58 1.71
N GLN A 67 21.15 25.99 2.64
CA GLN A 67 21.50 25.20 3.83
C GLN A 67 20.75 25.65 5.10
N ARG A 68 19.74 26.51 5.00
CA ARG A 68 19.01 27.02 6.16
C ARG A 68 17.52 26.74 6.06
N LYS A 69 16.86 26.59 7.21
CA LYS A 69 15.40 26.46 7.31
C LYS A 69 14.77 27.70 7.95
N HIS A 70 13.63 28.13 7.44
CA HIS A 70 12.85 29.23 7.99
C HIS A 70 11.43 28.77 8.28
N VAL A 71 10.90 29.15 9.44
CA VAL A 71 9.54 28.76 9.88
C VAL A 71 8.53 29.73 9.29
N LEU A 72 7.50 29.20 8.61
CA LEU A 72 6.35 29.99 8.16
C LEU A 72 5.31 30.01 9.28
N GLN A 73 5.26 31.11 10.04
CA GLN A 73 4.55 31.21 11.33
C GLN A 73 3.05 30.88 11.28
N ASN A 74 2.38 31.16 10.16
CA ASN A 74 0.95 30.92 10.01
C ASN A 74 0.53 30.81 8.53
N PRO A 75 -0.71 30.36 8.22
CA PRO A 75 -1.19 30.23 6.85
C PRO A 75 -1.18 31.54 6.03
N THR A 76 -1.33 32.69 6.68
CA THR A 76 -1.27 34.00 6.00
C THR A 76 0.13 34.30 5.49
N VAL A 77 1.16 33.97 6.29
CA VAL A 77 2.57 34.04 5.88
C VAL A 77 2.85 33.03 4.76
N PHE A 78 2.33 31.80 4.85
CA PHE A 78 2.49 30.81 3.78
C PHE A 78 1.91 31.33 2.44
N ALA A 79 0.73 31.92 2.47
CA ALA A 79 0.06 32.46 1.30
C ALA A 79 0.74 33.73 0.72
N SER A 80 1.38 34.56 1.55
CA SER A 80 2.01 35.81 1.09
C SER A 80 3.18 35.58 0.13
N TYR A 81 3.80 34.40 0.14
CA TYR A 81 4.84 33.99 -0.81
C TYR A 81 4.29 33.39 -2.12
N GLY A 82 2.98 33.11 -2.20
CA GLY A 82 2.37 32.41 -3.33
C GLY A 82 2.60 30.90 -3.34
N TYR A 83 2.95 30.30 -2.20
CA TYR A 83 3.15 28.85 -2.06
C TYR A 83 1.82 28.09 -2.08
N SER A 84 1.87 26.84 -2.54
CA SER A 84 0.74 25.90 -2.47
C SER A 84 1.02 24.78 -1.47
N TYR A 85 0.00 24.37 -0.71
CA TYR A 85 0.12 23.26 0.24
C TYR A 85 0.50 21.93 -0.46
N ASP A 86 0.20 21.78 -1.75
CA ASP A 86 0.59 20.61 -2.55
C ASP A 86 2.11 20.53 -2.80
N GLU A 87 2.83 21.64 -2.62
CA GLU A 87 4.29 21.70 -2.73
C GLU A 87 4.99 21.27 -1.43
N VAL A 88 4.23 21.12 -0.33
CA VAL A 88 4.78 20.80 0.99
C VAL A 88 5.03 19.30 1.13
N GLN A 89 6.30 18.93 1.30
CA GLN A 89 6.74 17.56 1.43
C GLN A 89 6.80 17.12 2.90
N GLY A 90 6.28 15.92 3.20
CA GLY A 90 6.53 15.28 4.49
C GLY A 90 7.98 14.80 4.57
N VAL A 91 8.72 15.22 5.60
CA VAL A 91 10.11 14.81 5.86
C VAL A 91 10.27 14.24 7.27
N ALA A 92 11.33 13.45 7.48
CA ALA A 92 11.70 13.01 8.81
C ALA A 92 12.36 14.15 9.61
N GLU A 93 12.33 14.07 10.94
CA GLU A 93 12.94 15.07 11.83
C GLU A 93 14.45 15.20 11.58
N ALA A 94 15.16 14.07 11.44
CA ALA A 94 16.59 14.06 11.11
C ALA A 94 16.92 14.80 9.79
N ASP A 95 16.04 14.71 8.78
CA ASP A 95 16.22 15.43 7.51
C ASP A 95 15.97 16.93 7.66
N LEU A 96 15.19 17.37 8.65
CA LEU A 96 14.93 18.77 8.92
C LEU A 96 15.99 19.37 9.85
N GLU A 97 16.54 18.59 10.77
CA GLU A 97 17.56 19.02 11.74
C GLU A 97 18.92 19.33 11.09
N GLN A 98 19.23 18.75 9.93
CA GLN A 98 20.46 19.07 9.19
C GLN A 98 20.53 20.54 8.72
N TYR A 99 19.40 21.24 8.67
CA TYR A 99 19.32 22.64 8.25
C TYR A 99 19.25 23.57 9.48
N PRO A 100 20.29 24.39 9.76
CA PRO A 100 20.20 25.43 10.78
C PRO A 100 19.11 26.46 10.47
N LEU A 101 18.59 27.11 11.52
CA LEU A 101 17.58 28.16 11.37
C LEU A 101 18.14 29.39 10.64
N ALA A 102 17.35 29.95 9.72
CA ALA A 102 17.58 31.25 9.12
C ALA A 102 17.22 32.33 10.15
N ARG A 103 18.24 33.00 10.70
CA ARG A 103 18.09 33.98 11.78
C ARG A 103 18.19 35.42 11.33
N VAL A 104 18.64 35.71 10.11
CA VAL A 104 18.75 37.07 9.60
C VAL A 104 17.94 37.23 8.33
N VAL A 105 17.06 38.23 8.32
CA VAL A 105 16.04 38.42 7.29
C VAL A 105 15.95 39.90 6.89
N ARG A 106 15.47 40.19 5.69
CA ARG A 106 15.23 41.55 5.20
C ARG A 106 14.01 41.58 4.29
N VAL A 107 13.27 42.68 4.29
CA VAL A 107 12.18 42.90 3.32
C VAL A 107 12.74 43.55 2.05
N PRO A 108 12.38 43.09 0.83
CA PRO A 108 12.85 43.70 -0.40
C PRO A 108 12.52 45.20 -0.47
N GLY A 109 13.55 46.02 -0.69
CA GLY A 109 13.41 47.48 -0.76
C GLY A 109 13.56 48.23 0.57
N GLU A 110 13.64 47.51 1.70
CA GLU A 110 13.92 48.10 3.01
C GLU A 110 15.41 47.95 3.36
N PRO A 111 16.07 49.00 3.91
CA PRO A 111 17.48 48.92 4.30
C PRO A 111 17.72 48.10 5.58
N GLU A 112 16.71 47.87 6.41
CA GLU A 112 16.82 47.19 7.70
C GLU A 112 17.02 45.67 7.56
N ILE A 113 17.98 45.13 8.31
CA ILE A 113 18.19 43.68 8.48
C ILE A 113 17.71 43.30 9.88
N TYR A 114 16.81 42.34 9.97
CA TYR A 114 16.24 41.85 11.23
C TYR A 114 16.88 40.53 11.63
N TYR A 115 17.21 40.41 12.91
CA TYR A 115 17.50 39.16 13.59
C TYR A 115 16.21 38.54 14.13
N LEU A 116 15.98 37.26 13.87
CA LEU A 116 14.86 36.47 14.38
C LEU A 116 15.34 35.61 15.54
N ASP A 117 14.80 35.89 16.73
CA ASP A 117 15.02 35.08 17.91
C ASP A 117 13.90 34.06 18.08
N TYR A 118 14.17 32.85 17.61
CA TYR A 118 13.24 31.72 17.73
C TYR A 118 13.04 31.23 19.18
N ALA A 119 13.90 31.60 20.13
CA ALA A 119 13.75 31.18 21.53
C ALA A 119 12.66 31.99 22.26
N ILE A 120 12.59 33.29 21.97
CA ILE A 120 11.59 34.20 22.55
C ILE A 120 10.47 34.58 21.55
N GLY A 121 10.58 34.13 20.29
CA GLY A 121 9.58 34.36 19.25
C GLY A 121 9.49 35.80 18.75
N ARG A 122 10.59 36.58 18.79
CA ARG A 122 10.60 38.02 18.47
C ARG A 122 11.65 38.37 17.42
N LYS A 123 11.47 39.50 16.73
CA LYS A 123 12.44 40.07 15.79
C LYS A 123 13.12 41.32 16.36
N LYS A 124 14.35 41.57 15.91
CA LYS A 124 15.10 42.77 16.27
C LYS A 124 15.84 43.32 15.07
N ALA A 125 15.67 44.60 14.76
CA ALA A 125 16.50 45.24 13.74
C ALA A 125 17.96 45.35 14.21
N HIS A 126 18.91 45.05 13.32
CA HIS A 126 20.30 45.40 13.54
C HIS A 126 20.45 46.93 13.41
N PRO A 127 20.84 47.63 14.48
CA PRO A 127 20.86 49.10 14.51
C PRO A 127 21.92 49.70 13.58
N THR A 128 23.00 48.96 13.30
CA THR A 128 24.00 49.32 12.29
C THR A 128 24.49 48.06 11.55
N TYR A 129 25.05 48.25 10.35
CA TYR A 129 25.66 47.17 9.58
C TYR A 129 26.88 46.56 10.29
N GLU A 130 27.60 47.35 11.10
CA GLU A 130 28.71 46.87 11.92
C GLU A 130 28.24 45.86 12.98
N VAL A 131 27.09 46.10 13.62
CA VAL A 131 26.48 45.15 14.56
C VAL A 131 26.09 43.85 13.86
N PHE A 132 25.52 43.93 12.65
CA PHE A 132 25.20 42.76 11.83
C PHE A 132 26.43 41.86 11.60
N LEU A 133 27.56 42.44 11.20
CA LEU A 133 28.82 41.71 10.98
C LEU A 133 29.42 41.16 12.29
N ALA A 134 29.28 41.88 13.40
CA ALA A 134 29.86 41.48 14.69
C ALA A 134 29.24 40.20 15.28
N TYR A 135 28.00 39.86 14.90
CA TYR A 135 27.39 38.56 15.21
C TYR A 135 27.86 37.42 14.29
N GLY A 136 28.84 37.67 13.41
CA GLY A 136 29.37 36.69 12.46
C GLY A 136 28.47 36.44 11.26
N ASN A 137 27.45 37.28 11.04
CA ASN A 137 26.56 37.16 9.88
C ASN A 137 27.25 37.71 8.62
N ALA A 138 26.92 37.12 7.47
CA ALA A 138 27.31 37.62 6.15
C ALA A 138 26.06 37.93 5.31
N ASP A 139 26.19 38.78 4.27
CA ASP A 139 25.08 39.08 3.34
C ASP A 139 24.42 37.83 2.75
N ALA A 140 25.20 36.77 2.55
CA ALA A 140 24.71 35.48 2.05
C ALA A 140 23.77 34.75 3.03
N ASP A 141 23.75 35.14 4.30
CA ASP A 141 22.86 34.57 5.31
C ASP A 141 21.47 35.24 5.33
N VAL A 142 21.36 36.44 4.73
CA VAL A 142 20.14 37.25 4.75
C VAL A 142 19.14 36.69 3.75
N ILE A 143 18.03 36.17 4.25
CA ILE A 143 16.90 35.77 3.42
C ILE A 143 15.94 36.94 3.20
N LEU A 144 15.46 37.11 1.97
CA LEU A 144 14.46 38.11 1.62
C LEU A 144 13.06 37.57 1.89
N ILE A 145 12.36 38.18 2.85
CA ILE A 145 11.04 37.75 3.31
C ILE A 145 9.93 38.74 2.94
N SER A 146 8.68 38.30 2.99
CA SER A 146 7.53 39.19 2.77
C SER A 146 7.29 40.13 3.96
N PRO A 147 6.71 41.32 3.76
CA PRO A 147 6.31 42.20 4.87
C PRO A 147 5.37 41.49 5.87
N THR A 148 4.45 40.66 5.36
CA THR A 148 3.54 39.85 6.19
C THR A 148 4.28 38.85 7.08
N ASP A 149 5.37 38.28 6.60
CA ASP A 149 6.24 37.40 7.40
C ASP A 149 6.93 38.21 8.49
N ARG A 150 7.61 39.31 8.13
CA ARG A 150 8.25 40.23 9.07
C ARG A 150 7.28 40.66 10.18
N ASP A 151 6.05 41.01 9.82
CA ASP A 151 5.03 41.53 10.76
C ASP A 151 4.43 40.44 11.65
N SER A 152 4.61 39.16 11.31
CA SER A 152 4.21 38.03 12.17
C SER A 152 5.12 37.83 13.38
N TRP A 153 6.28 38.51 13.41
CA TRP A 153 7.22 38.52 14.55
C TRP A 153 7.10 39.84 15.33
N PRO A 154 6.74 39.81 16.63
CA PRO A 154 6.78 41.02 17.47
C PRO A 154 8.19 41.57 17.62
N ASP A 155 8.34 42.88 17.81
CA ASP A 155 9.65 43.50 18.01
C ASP A 155 10.23 43.20 19.41
N VAL A 156 11.55 43.20 19.51
CA VAL A 156 12.27 43.15 20.78
C VAL A 156 12.26 44.54 21.40
N GLU A 157 11.59 44.66 22.54
CA GLU A 157 11.50 45.90 23.32
C GLU A 157 12.51 45.92 24.46
N LEU A 158 12.94 44.77 24.97
CA LEU A 158 13.89 44.68 26.09
C LEU A 158 15.15 43.96 25.67
N ILE A 159 16.29 44.55 25.96
CA ILE A 159 17.61 43.95 25.72
C ILE A 159 18.40 43.85 27.01
N ARG A 160 19.20 42.80 27.14
CA ARG A 160 20.19 42.64 28.21
C ARG A 160 21.59 42.67 27.63
N ASP A 161 22.39 43.64 28.03
CA ASP A 161 23.79 43.72 27.63
C ASP A 161 24.60 42.62 28.36
N GLN A 162 25.09 41.64 27.62
CA GLN A 162 25.80 40.50 28.18
C GLN A 162 27.09 40.87 28.92
N SER A 163 27.70 42.03 28.63
CA SER A 163 28.97 42.44 29.26
C SER A 163 28.81 42.94 30.70
N ASN A 164 27.66 43.54 31.02
CA ASN A 164 27.40 44.16 32.31
C ASN A 164 26.10 43.69 32.97
N GLY A 165 25.33 42.85 32.30
CA GLY A 165 24.10 42.23 32.77
C GLY A 165 22.92 43.17 32.93
N LYS A 166 23.05 44.46 32.56
CA LYS A 166 22.00 45.48 32.69
C LYS A 166 20.93 45.28 31.62
N ILE A 167 19.68 45.51 32.02
CA ILE A 167 18.51 45.44 31.15
C ILE A 167 18.15 46.85 30.70
N TYR A 168 17.86 47.01 29.42
CA TYR A 168 17.44 48.26 28.81
C TYR A 168 16.14 48.06 28.04
N LEU A 169 15.25 49.06 28.12
CA LEU A 169 14.10 49.19 27.21
C LEU A 169 14.54 49.94 25.96
N LEU A 170 14.20 49.41 24.79
CA LEU A 170 14.33 50.05 23.49
C LEU A 170 13.05 50.82 23.17
N GLU A 171 13.15 52.13 23.16
CA GLU A 171 12.02 53.05 22.91
C GLU A 171 12.53 54.23 22.09
N GLU A 172 11.84 54.57 20.99
CA GLU A 172 12.22 55.67 20.08
C GLU A 172 13.70 55.63 19.62
N HIS A 173 14.22 54.45 19.29
CA HIS A 173 15.64 54.19 18.93
C HIS A 173 16.66 54.50 20.03
N LYS A 174 16.25 54.71 21.27
CA LYS A 174 17.14 54.88 22.43
C LYS A 174 17.06 53.67 23.35
N LYS A 175 18.10 53.45 24.14
CA LYS A 175 18.07 52.48 25.25
C LYS A 175 17.89 53.20 26.58
N ARG A 176 16.90 52.78 27.36
CA ARG A 176 16.61 53.32 28.69
C ARG A 176 16.95 52.29 29.74
N LEU A 177 17.85 52.63 30.66
CA LEU A 177 18.29 51.69 31.70
C LEU A 177 17.16 51.32 32.66
N VAL A 178 16.87 50.03 32.80
CA VAL A 178 16.03 49.51 33.89
C VAL A 178 16.90 49.40 35.15
N LEU A 179 16.67 50.27 36.14
CA LEU A 179 17.59 50.40 37.28
C LEU A 179 17.63 49.17 38.19
N ASN A 180 16.51 48.46 38.34
CA ASN A 180 16.41 47.28 39.18
C ASN A 180 15.18 46.42 38.80
N MET A 181 15.08 45.25 39.43
CA MET A 181 14.03 44.28 39.18
C MET A 181 12.64 44.75 39.63
N ASP A 182 12.56 45.65 40.61
CA ASP A 182 11.27 46.18 41.05
C ASP A 182 10.67 47.10 39.98
N ILE A 183 11.48 47.94 39.35
CA ILE A 183 11.07 48.73 38.18
C ILE A 183 10.73 47.79 37.02
N PHE A 184 11.56 46.78 36.76
CA PHE A 184 11.29 45.78 35.72
C PHE A 184 9.90 45.15 35.89
N ASN A 185 9.59 44.67 37.09
CA ASN A 185 8.29 44.06 37.42
C ASN A 185 7.15 45.08 37.45
N ALA A 186 7.40 46.32 37.89
CA ALA A 186 6.38 47.35 38.02
C ALA A 186 5.89 47.89 36.66
N TYR A 187 6.72 47.78 35.61
CA TYR A 187 6.31 48.02 34.22
C TYR A 187 5.72 46.76 33.55
N GLY A 188 5.59 45.65 34.28
CA GLY A 188 4.99 44.41 33.77
C GLY A 188 5.88 43.62 32.82
N TYR A 189 7.19 43.91 32.78
CA TYR A 189 8.11 43.19 31.91
C TYR A 189 8.34 41.75 32.39
N VAL A 190 8.48 40.83 31.44
CA VAL A 190 8.72 39.41 31.71
C VAL A 190 10.14 39.06 31.28
N LEU A 191 10.90 38.39 32.16
CA LEU A 191 12.30 38.03 31.87
C LEU A 191 12.45 37.16 30.61
N GLY A 192 11.45 36.33 30.31
CA GLY A 192 11.43 35.47 29.12
C GLY A 192 11.35 36.24 27.79
N GLU A 193 11.10 37.55 27.82
CA GLU A 193 11.02 38.41 26.63
C GLU A 193 12.25 39.30 26.44
N VAL A 194 13.21 39.25 27.37
CA VAL A 194 14.44 40.04 27.31
C VAL A 194 15.43 39.37 26.37
N ALA A 195 15.74 40.01 25.25
CA ALA A 195 16.74 39.51 24.32
C ALA A 195 18.16 39.77 24.85
N GLU A 196 19.00 38.74 24.91
CA GLU A 196 20.40 38.93 25.25
C GLU A 196 21.19 39.42 24.04
N VAL A 197 21.97 40.49 24.21
CA VAL A 197 22.71 41.13 23.12
C VAL A 197 24.17 41.37 23.52
N ALA A 198 25.05 41.32 22.52
CA ALA A 198 26.45 41.71 22.69
C ALA A 198 26.57 43.19 23.05
N HIS A 199 27.66 43.55 23.74
CA HIS A 199 27.88 44.94 24.17
C HIS A 199 27.88 45.94 23.00
N LEU A 200 28.49 45.59 21.87
CA LEU A 200 28.53 46.46 20.68
C LEU A 200 27.12 46.78 20.16
N ASP A 201 26.22 45.80 20.22
CA ASP A 201 24.83 45.96 19.83
C ASP A 201 24.09 46.88 20.81
N ALA A 202 24.18 46.62 22.12
CA ALA A 202 23.64 47.53 23.13
C ALA A 202 24.22 48.95 23.02
N ALA A 203 25.51 49.10 22.71
CA ALA A 203 26.21 50.39 22.62
C ALA A 203 25.77 51.25 21.43
N SER A 204 25.20 50.64 20.38
CA SER A 204 24.76 51.33 19.17
C SER A 204 23.50 52.19 19.36
N TYR A 205 22.72 51.93 20.42
CA TYR A 205 21.57 52.74 20.81
C TYR A 205 22.01 53.91 21.71
N PRO A 206 21.65 55.17 21.39
CA PRO A 206 21.86 56.29 22.28
C PRO A 206 21.20 56.07 23.64
N ASP A 207 21.87 56.50 24.71
CA ASP A 207 21.30 56.46 26.06
C ASP A 207 20.09 57.41 26.16
N GLY A 208 18.98 56.87 26.64
CA GLY A 208 17.84 57.64 27.14
C GLY A 208 17.86 57.71 28.67
N GLU A 209 16.99 58.56 29.23
CA GLU A 209 16.84 58.65 30.69
C GLU A 209 16.45 57.27 31.27
N PRO A 210 17.09 56.81 32.37
CA PRO A 210 16.73 55.57 33.04
C PRO A 210 15.24 55.50 33.32
N LEU A 211 14.68 54.29 33.28
CA LEU A 211 13.27 54.08 33.57
C LEU A 211 13.00 54.47 35.02
N PRO A 212 12.16 55.49 35.26
CA PRO A 212 11.83 55.90 36.61
C PRO A 212 10.92 54.86 37.26
N TYR A 213 10.96 54.73 38.58
CA TYR A 213 9.93 53.98 39.31
C TYR A 213 8.56 54.56 38.92
N PRO A 214 7.56 53.74 38.55
CA PRO A 214 6.26 54.26 38.16
C PRO A 214 5.66 55.01 39.35
N SER A 215 5.70 56.34 39.28
CA SER A 215 5.15 57.22 40.32
C SER A 215 3.75 57.62 39.90
N ALA A 216 2.80 57.55 40.85
CA ALA A 216 1.47 58.12 40.66
C ALA A 216 1.59 59.60 40.25
N PRO A 217 0.78 60.08 39.30
CA PRO A 217 1.17 61.18 38.43
C PRO A 217 1.03 62.56 39.09
N PHE A 218 2.06 63.40 38.96
CA PHE A 218 1.89 64.86 38.96
C PHE A 218 1.59 65.33 37.54
N ALA A 219 0.53 66.11 37.40
CA ALA A 219 0.00 66.62 36.13
C ALA A 219 0.74 67.87 35.64
N THR A 220 0.89 68.01 34.32
CA THR A 220 0.60 69.26 33.54
C THR A 220 0.47 69.02 32.01
N THR A 221 -0.77 69.06 31.50
CA THR A 221 -1.25 69.43 30.12
C THR A 221 -0.91 68.55 28.88
N PRO A 222 -1.84 68.38 27.92
CA PRO A 222 -2.47 67.10 27.64
C PRO A 222 -1.99 66.42 26.35
N VAL A 223 -1.34 65.27 26.51
CA VAL A 223 -1.33 64.19 25.51
C VAL A 223 -2.47 63.25 25.92
N ALA A 224 -3.26 62.77 24.96
CA ALA A 224 -4.39 61.89 25.24
C ALA A 224 -3.91 60.67 26.03
N THR A 225 -4.16 60.64 27.34
CA THR A 225 -3.80 59.49 28.19
C THR A 225 -4.54 58.28 27.65
N GLU A 226 -3.78 57.27 27.24
CA GLU A 226 -4.31 55.98 26.88
C GLU A 226 -4.98 55.35 28.12
N ARG A 227 -6.21 54.90 27.95
CA ARG A 227 -7.04 54.37 29.04
C ARG A 227 -7.86 53.20 28.53
N ILE A 228 -8.13 52.24 29.40
CA ILE A 228 -9.17 51.24 29.16
C ILE A 228 -10.51 51.96 29.29
N ILE A 229 -11.29 51.98 28.21
CA ILE A 229 -12.60 52.61 28.19
C ILE A 229 -13.64 51.56 28.61
N VAL A 230 -14.42 51.89 29.63
CA VAL A 230 -15.56 51.08 30.10
C VAL A 230 -16.84 51.73 29.63
N THR A 231 -17.63 50.98 28.87
CA THR A 231 -18.95 51.42 28.40
C THR A 231 -20.03 50.43 28.85
N PRO A 232 -21.25 50.90 29.13
CA PRO A 232 -22.39 50.00 29.34
C PRO A 232 -22.59 49.12 28.10
N ALA A 233 -22.83 47.83 28.32
CA ALA A 233 -23.25 46.91 27.26
C ALA A 233 -24.71 46.51 27.50
N SER A 234 -25.47 46.33 26.42
CA SER A 234 -26.80 45.75 26.53
C SER A 234 -26.67 44.26 26.88
N PHE A 235 -27.41 43.83 27.89
CA PHE A 235 -27.56 42.41 28.22
C PHE A 235 -29.00 41.97 28.03
N ASN A 236 -29.19 40.69 27.77
CA ASN A 236 -30.45 40.16 27.32
C ASN A 236 -31.22 39.72 28.57
N ILE A 237 -31.99 40.64 29.16
CA ILE A 237 -32.96 40.25 30.19
C ILE A 237 -34.22 39.77 29.48
N PRO A 238 -34.49 38.45 29.36
CA PRO A 238 -35.79 37.99 28.87
C PRO A 238 -36.87 38.39 29.87
N ASN A 239 -37.52 39.55 29.67
CA ASN A 239 -38.80 40.00 30.24
C ASN A 239 -39.02 39.88 31.77
N GLN A 240 -38.03 39.49 32.57
CA GLN A 240 -38.16 39.29 34.00
C GLN A 240 -37.00 39.98 34.70
N ARG A 241 -37.26 41.20 35.20
CA ARG A 241 -36.40 41.94 36.14
C ARG A 241 -36.44 41.29 37.53
N VAL A 242 -36.28 39.97 37.59
CA VAL A 242 -36.57 39.15 38.76
C VAL A 242 -35.47 38.14 39.00
N LEU A 243 -34.91 38.15 40.21
CA LEU A 243 -34.02 37.13 40.74
C LEU A 243 -34.87 36.11 41.51
N ILE A 244 -34.92 34.87 41.05
CA ILE A 244 -35.72 33.82 41.68
C ILE A 244 -34.82 32.98 42.59
N SER A 245 -35.19 32.79 43.86
CA SER A 245 -34.37 31.98 44.77
C SER A 245 -34.21 30.53 44.27
N GLY A 246 -33.04 29.93 44.47
CA GLY A 246 -32.72 28.58 43.97
C GLY A 246 -32.40 28.47 42.47
N THR A 247 -32.23 29.59 41.76
CA THR A 247 -31.89 29.62 40.33
C THR A 247 -30.56 30.34 40.08
N MET A 248 -29.97 30.12 38.91
CA MET A 248 -28.61 30.56 38.56
C MET A 248 -28.56 31.24 37.17
N TYR A 249 -27.43 31.87 36.85
CA TYR A 249 -27.17 32.58 35.58
C TYR A 249 -28.10 33.79 35.33
N HIS A 250 -28.46 34.53 36.38
CA HIS A 250 -29.19 35.79 36.19
C HIS A 250 -28.24 36.89 35.73
N GLU A 251 -28.42 37.37 34.50
CA GLU A 251 -27.67 38.53 34.02
C GLU A 251 -28.03 39.77 34.85
N ALA A 252 -27.01 40.38 35.45
CA ALA A 252 -27.18 41.44 36.43
C ALA A 252 -26.56 42.78 36.02
N LEU A 253 -25.48 42.72 35.25
CA LEU A 253 -24.77 43.87 34.69
C LEU A 253 -23.97 43.37 33.48
N ALA A 254 -23.91 44.15 32.40
CA ALA A 254 -22.92 43.93 31.35
C ALA A 254 -22.22 45.23 30.97
N PHE A 255 -20.95 45.11 30.63
CA PHE A 255 -20.11 46.23 30.22
C PHE A 255 -19.05 45.77 29.22
N THR A 256 -18.66 46.68 28.35
CA THR A 256 -17.60 46.46 27.38
C THR A 256 -16.34 47.18 27.85
N LEU A 257 -15.23 46.45 27.84
CA LEU A 257 -13.89 46.97 28.07
C LEU A 257 -13.19 47.12 26.71
N THR A 258 -12.68 48.31 26.42
CA THR A 258 -12.03 48.62 25.14
C THR A 258 -10.60 49.08 25.38
N ALA A 259 -9.63 48.43 24.70
CA ALA A 259 -8.25 48.89 24.69
C ALA A 259 -8.13 50.20 23.90
N PRO A 260 -7.19 51.07 24.29
CA PRO A 260 -6.82 52.19 23.44
C PRO A 260 -6.26 51.66 22.11
N ALA A 261 -6.42 52.45 21.03
CA ALA A 261 -6.01 52.03 19.69
C ALA A 261 -4.49 51.80 19.53
N ALA A 262 -3.68 52.34 20.45
CA ALA A 262 -2.23 52.35 20.35
C ALA A 262 -1.54 51.26 21.21
N THR A 263 -2.18 50.78 22.28
CA THR A 263 -1.53 49.94 23.30
C THR A 263 -2.43 48.79 23.74
N ASP A 264 -1.82 47.61 23.89
CA ASP A 264 -2.49 46.43 24.41
C ASP A 264 -2.85 46.64 25.88
N ALA A 265 -3.94 46.01 26.32
CA ALA A 265 -4.38 46.17 27.69
C ALA A 265 -4.84 44.86 28.30
N ALA A 266 -4.67 44.74 29.62
CA ALA A 266 -5.16 43.61 30.38
C ALA A 266 -5.81 44.07 31.68
N VAL A 267 -6.80 43.31 32.13
CA VAL A 267 -7.44 43.48 33.43
C VAL A 267 -7.07 42.29 34.32
N HIS A 268 -6.56 42.59 35.52
CA HIS A 268 -6.11 41.60 36.49
C HIS A 268 -7.05 41.47 37.68
N ALA A 269 -7.89 42.48 37.95
CA ALA A 269 -8.92 42.36 38.96
C ALA A 269 -10.18 43.16 38.63
N LEU A 270 -11.32 42.64 39.07
CA LEU A 270 -12.64 43.27 38.96
C LEU A 270 -13.36 43.16 40.30
N THR A 271 -14.03 44.23 40.74
CA THR A 271 -14.85 44.23 41.95
C THR A 271 -16.26 44.66 41.62
N ILE A 272 -17.19 43.72 41.71
CA ILE A 272 -18.63 43.97 41.55
C ILE A 272 -19.22 44.30 42.92
N THR A 273 -19.94 45.41 43.02
CA THR A 273 -20.64 45.82 44.25
C THR A 273 -22.15 45.67 44.09
N GLN A 274 -22.79 45.02 45.05
CA GLN A 274 -24.24 44.93 45.18
C GLN A 274 -24.78 46.11 46.00
N LYS A 275 -25.86 46.72 45.52
CA LYS A 275 -26.63 47.76 46.21
C LYS A 275 -28.08 47.30 46.37
N GLY A 276 -28.75 47.73 47.44
CA GLY A 276 -30.12 47.34 47.77
C GLY A 276 -30.23 46.62 49.10
N LEU A 277 -31.44 46.18 49.45
CA LEU A 277 -31.75 45.58 50.76
C LEU A 277 -31.55 44.06 50.79
N THR A 278 -31.29 43.43 49.65
CA THR A 278 -31.01 41.99 49.58
C THR A 278 -29.69 41.67 50.31
N PRO A 279 -29.65 40.75 51.30
CA PRO A 279 -28.45 40.40 52.04
C PRO A 279 -27.49 39.55 51.20
N ASP A 280 -26.21 39.55 51.56
CA ASP A 280 -25.17 38.81 50.84
C ASP A 280 -25.46 37.30 50.80
N ALA A 281 -26.04 36.76 51.88
CA ALA A 281 -26.40 35.34 52.02
C ALA A 281 -27.50 34.86 51.05
N ALA A 282 -28.27 35.78 50.44
CA ALA A 282 -29.25 35.42 49.41
C ALA A 282 -28.59 34.95 48.11
N PHE A 283 -27.32 35.32 47.89
CA PHE A 283 -26.54 34.96 46.73
C PHE A 283 -25.61 33.79 47.05
N PHE A 284 -25.62 32.77 46.20
CA PHE A 284 -24.59 31.73 46.20
C PHE A 284 -23.24 32.33 45.78
N GLY A 285 -23.27 33.19 44.77
CA GLY A 285 -22.10 33.90 44.29
C GLY A 285 -22.37 34.71 43.04
N ILE A 286 -21.38 35.50 42.65
CA ILE A 286 -21.33 36.29 41.44
C ILE A 286 -20.31 35.65 40.52
N GLU A 287 -20.62 35.56 39.24
CA GLU A 287 -19.74 35.01 38.20
C GLU A 287 -19.53 36.04 37.10
N LEU A 288 -18.35 36.02 36.50
CA LEU A 288 -18.01 36.84 35.33
C LEU A 288 -17.88 35.91 34.13
N VAL A 289 -18.61 36.21 33.06
CA VAL A 289 -18.48 35.51 31.78
C VAL A 289 -18.14 36.47 30.65
N ASP A 290 -17.47 35.97 29.62
CA ASP A 290 -17.15 36.71 28.40
C ASP A 290 -18.33 36.77 27.41
N GLU A 291 -18.11 37.36 26.24
CA GLU A 291 -19.09 37.44 25.14
C GLU A 291 -19.58 36.08 24.62
N ASN A 292 -18.87 34.98 24.91
CA ASN A 292 -19.23 33.61 24.53
C ASN A 292 -19.93 32.85 25.68
N GLY A 293 -20.10 33.49 26.84
CA GLY A 293 -20.63 32.87 28.04
C GLY A 293 -19.62 31.96 28.77
N LEU A 294 -18.32 32.07 28.46
CA LEU A 294 -17.26 31.33 29.15
C LEU A 294 -16.92 32.01 30.48
N SER A 295 -16.86 31.23 31.55
CA SER A 295 -16.49 31.72 32.89
C SER A 295 -15.04 32.20 32.94
N LEU A 296 -14.83 33.44 33.36
CA LEU A 296 -13.51 34.08 33.49
C LEU A 296 -12.83 33.78 34.82
N ALA A 297 -13.61 33.43 35.85
CA ALA A 297 -13.12 33.04 37.17
C ALA A 297 -14.22 32.31 37.96
N PRO A 298 -13.85 31.45 38.93
CA PRO A 298 -14.84 30.80 39.79
C PRO A 298 -15.75 31.81 40.49
N ALA A 299 -17.03 31.48 40.59
CA ALA A 299 -18.02 32.34 41.23
C ALA A 299 -17.57 32.75 42.65
N LYS A 300 -17.72 34.04 42.97
CA LYS A 300 -17.30 34.61 44.25
C LYS A 300 -18.51 34.95 45.11
N PRO A 301 -18.54 34.53 46.39
CA PRO A 301 -19.58 34.97 47.30
C PRO A 301 -19.46 36.48 47.53
N LEU A 302 -20.59 37.13 47.82
CA LEU A 302 -20.57 38.52 48.27
C LEU A 302 -20.04 38.58 49.71
N GLN A 303 -19.10 39.49 49.96
CA GLN A 303 -18.61 39.84 51.28
C GLN A 303 -18.71 41.35 51.47
N ASN A 304 -19.48 41.79 52.46
CA ASN A 304 -19.77 43.21 52.66
C ASN A 304 -20.23 43.89 51.36
N LYS A 305 -21.18 43.26 50.67
CA LYS A 305 -21.75 43.73 49.40
C LYS A 305 -20.80 43.70 48.20
N LYS A 306 -19.61 43.11 48.30
CA LYS A 306 -18.61 43.09 47.22
C LYS A 306 -18.22 41.68 46.83
N ALA A 307 -18.06 41.44 45.52
CA ALA A 307 -17.43 40.26 44.96
C ALA A 307 -16.17 40.71 44.20
N THR A 308 -14.99 40.35 44.71
CA THR A 308 -13.70 40.71 44.10
C THR A 308 -13.08 39.50 43.42
N PHE A 309 -12.82 39.65 42.12
CA PHE A 309 -12.19 38.66 41.25
C PHE A 309 -10.75 39.08 41.00
N ARG A 310 -9.82 38.17 41.27
CA ARG A 310 -8.45 38.27 40.77
C ARG A 310 -8.34 37.30 39.60
N LEU A 311 -8.09 37.84 38.43
CA LEU A 311 -8.00 37.09 37.18
C LEU A 311 -6.58 36.58 37.01
N ARG A 312 -6.43 35.40 36.40
CA ARG A 312 -5.11 34.92 35.99
C ARG A 312 -4.61 35.79 34.84
N GLU A 313 -3.30 35.88 34.69
CA GLU A 313 -2.67 36.59 33.58
C GLU A 313 -3.18 36.06 32.23
N GLY A 314 -3.40 36.97 31.27
CA GLY A 314 -3.91 36.64 29.94
C GLY A 314 -5.43 36.36 29.84
N VAL A 315 -6.14 36.07 30.94
CA VAL A 315 -7.59 35.74 30.90
C VAL A 315 -8.43 36.88 30.34
N LEU A 316 -8.09 38.12 30.69
CA LEU A 316 -8.73 39.31 30.16
C LEU A 316 -7.70 40.27 29.57
N ALA A 317 -6.90 39.74 28.64
CA ALA A 317 -6.02 40.50 27.76
C ALA A 317 -6.70 40.75 26.42
N PHE A 318 -6.44 41.92 25.85
CA PHE A 318 -7.03 42.36 24.60
C PHE A 318 -6.02 43.24 23.86
N ASP A 319 -5.87 42.94 22.57
CA ASP A 319 -4.97 43.67 21.68
C ASP A 319 -5.45 45.11 21.53
N ARG A 320 -4.53 46.03 21.22
CA ARG A 320 -4.81 47.45 20.99
C ARG A 320 -6.02 47.65 20.06
N GLY A 321 -6.91 48.55 20.47
CA GLY A 321 -8.13 48.90 19.75
C GLY A 321 -9.23 47.83 19.75
N THR A 322 -9.00 46.66 20.37
CA THR A 322 -10.03 45.63 20.50
C THR A 322 -10.86 45.82 21.76
N HIS A 323 -11.98 45.10 21.85
CA HIS A 323 -12.89 45.17 22.98
C HIS A 323 -13.38 43.79 23.38
N ARG A 324 -13.75 43.64 24.66
CA ARG A 324 -14.41 42.44 25.20
C ARG A 324 -15.63 42.82 26.00
N THR A 325 -16.65 41.98 25.95
CA THR A 325 -17.88 42.21 26.72
C THR A 325 -17.91 41.27 27.90
N ILE A 326 -18.11 41.84 29.09
CA ILE A 326 -18.19 41.11 30.34
C ILE A 326 -19.62 41.15 30.83
N THR A 327 -20.17 39.96 31.09
CA THR A 327 -21.48 39.81 31.71
C THR A 327 -21.31 39.30 33.13
N VAL A 328 -21.93 40.00 34.07
CA VAL A 328 -22.00 39.64 35.49
C VAL A 328 -23.25 38.81 35.69
N LEU A 329 -23.06 37.57 36.16
CA LEU A 329 -24.14 36.64 36.48
C LEU A 329 -24.30 36.52 37.99
N ALA A 330 -25.53 36.60 38.48
CA ALA A 330 -25.88 36.38 39.87
C ALA A 330 -26.51 34.99 40.05
N HIS A 331 -26.02 34.25 41.06
CA HIS A 331 -26.52 32.93 41.44
C HIS A 331 -27.26 33.03 42.77
N MET A 332 -28.50 32.56 42.84
CA MET A 332 -29.36 32.71 44.02
C MET A 332 -29.39 31.44 44.85
N ASN A 333 -29.11 31.54 46.15
CA ASN A 333 -29.29 30.42 47.08
C ASN A 333 -30.78 30.03 47.17
N PRO A 334 -31.10 28.75 47.44
CA PRO A 334 -32.47 28.36 47.78
C PRO A 334 -32.85 28.91 49.16
N GLY A 335 -34.08 29.42 49.31
CA GLY A 335 -34.60 29.91 50.59
C GLY A 335 -35.80 30.84 50.44
N ASP A 336 -36.51 31.05 51.56
CA ASP A 336 -37.67 31.94 51.63
C ASP A 336 -37.23 33.39 51.39
N ALA A 337 -37.73 34.02 50.32
CA ALA A 337 -37.37 35.39 49.95
C ALA A 337 -37.96 36.48 50.88
N GLY A 338 -38.32 36.12 52.12
CA GLY A 338 -38.99 36.98 53.09
C GLY A 338 -38.21 38.28 53.32
N ALA A 339 -38.71 39.37 52.73
CA ALA A 339 -38.21 40.75 52.78
C ALA A 339 -37.00 41.13 51.89
N PHE A 340 -36.79 40.49 50.74
CA PHE A 340 -35.83 40.99 49.74
C PHE A 340 -36.51 41.90 48.72
N THR A 341 -36.27 43.21 48.80
CA THR A 341 -37.00 44.17 47.94
C THR A 341 -36.34 44.33 46.58
N ASP A 342 -35.05 44.68 46.52
CA ASP A 342 -34.34 44.94 45.27
C ASP A 342 -32.82 44.69 45.39
N ALA A 343 -32.17 44.35 44.28
CA ALA A 343 -30.72 44.27 44.11
C ALA A 343 -30.29 44.98 42.82
N ILE A 344 -29.21 45.75 42.90
CA ILE A 344 -28.54 46.40 41.76
C ILE A 344 -27.07 46.01 41.84
N PHE A 345 -26.46 45.64 40.70
CA PHE A 345 -25.03 45.35 40.62
C PHE A 345 -24.32 46.45 39.86
N GLN A 346 -23.17 46.89 40.36
CA GLN A 346 -22.46 48.02 39.78
C GLN A 346 -20.94 47.89 39.91
N LEU A 347 -20.23 48.53 38.99
CA LEU A 347 -18.88 49.00 39.20
C LEU A 347 -18.96 50.38 39.84
N THR A 348 -18.41 50.57 41.04
CA THR A 348 -18.63 51.79 41.83
C THR A 348 -17.92 53.00 41.25
N ASP A 349 -16.70 52.79 40.76
CA ASP A 349 -15.75 53.80 40.32
C ASP A 349 -14.64 53.10 39.50
N GLU A 350 -13.70 53.87 38.97
CA GLU A 350 -12.57 53.35 38.18
C GLU A 350 -11.68 52.37 38.94
N THR A 351 -11.61 52.42 40.28
CA THR A 351 -10.81 51.50 41.10
C THR A 351 -11.46 50.12 41.25
N ALA A 352 -12.73 49.98 40.85
CA ALA A 352 -13.39 48.68 40.75
C ALA A 352 -12.76 47.78 39.68
N ILE A 353 -11.96 48.33 38.77
CA ILE A 353 -11.20 47.60 37.76
C ILE A 353 -9.71 47.89 37.96
N ALA A 354 -8.90 46.84 38.12
CA ALA A 354 -7.45 46.96 38.12
C ALA A 354 -6.89 46.30 36.87
N GLY A 355 -6.16 47.05 36.06
CA GLY A 355 -5.54 46.58 34.82
C GLY A 355 -4.17 47.21 34.58
N THR A 356 -3.57 46.91 33.43
CA THR A 356 -2.26 47.41 33.00
C THR A 356 -2.28 48.92 32.70
N LEU A 357 -3.45 49.47 32.36
CA LEU A 357 -3.65 50.88 32.08
C LEU A 357 -4.72 51.50 33.00
N PRO A 358 -4.68 52.82 33.23
CA PRO A 358 -5.75 53.53 33.92
C PRO A 358 -7.10 53.33 33.23
N VAL A 359 -8.17 53.30 34.02
CA VAL A 359 -9.53 53.01 33.56
C VAL A 359 -10.31 54.32 33.44
N THR A 360 -11.19 54.43 32.45
CA THR A 360 -12.14 55.54 32.34
C THR A 360 -13.51 55.05 31.89
N GLY A 361 -14.56 55.72 32.32
CA GLY A 361 -15.93 55.37 31.99
C GLY A 361 -16.92 56.22 32.79
N ALA A 362 -18.20 56.04 32.51
CA ALA A 362 -19.27 56.63 33.30
C ALA A 362 -19.53 55.76 34.53
N PHE A 363 -19.03 56.19 35.70
CA PHE A 363 -19.25 55.50 36.98
C PHE A 363 -20.21 56.28 37.91
N PRO A 364 -20.99 55.60 38.78
CA PRO A 364 -21.09 54.15 38.89
C PRO A 364 -21.75 53.56 37.65
N LEU A 365 -21.13 52.50 37.12
CA LEU A 365 -21.71 51.75 36.01
C LEU A 365 -22.61 50.68 36.61
N ALA A 366 -23.89 51.00 36.70
CA ALA A 366 -24.89 50.16 37.36
C ALA A 366 -25.76 49.42 36.35
N GLY A 367 -26.11 48.18 36.68
CA GLY A 367 -27.13 47.41 36.01
C GLY A 367 -28.54 47.86 36.41
N GLU A 368 -29.53 47.12 35.92
CA GLU A 368 -30.93 47.37 36.25
C GLU A 368 -31.25 46.99 37.70
N THR A 369 -32.37 47.52 38.21
CA THR A 369 -32.93 47.07 39.50
C THR A 369 -33.63 45.73 39.32
N LEU A 370 -33.16 44.73 40.05
CA LEU A 370 -33.68 43.37 40.03
C LEU A 370 -34.46 43.07 41.30
N ARG A 371 -35.70 42.62 41.15
CA ARG A 371 -36.56 42.23 42.28
C ARG A 371 -36.30 40.80 42.68
N VAL A 372 -36.11 40.52 43.97
CA VAL A 372 -35.95 39.14 44.43
C VAL A 372 -37.31 38.51 44.70
N THR A 373 -37.53 37.28 44.23
CA THR A 373 -38.77 36.50 44.39
C THR A 373 -38.47 35.11 44.93
N ASP A 374 -39.38 34.60 45.75
CA ASP A 374 -39.27 33.25 46.29
C ASP A 374 -39.52 32.19 45.21
N GLY A 375 -38.48 31.44 44.87
CA GLY A 375 -38.54 30.29 43.99
C GLY A 375 -38.92 28.99 44.69
N SER A 376 -39.02 28.99 46.03
CA SER A 376 -39.23 27.79 46.85
C SER A 376 -40.45 26.98 46.46
N ASN A 377 -41.45 27.59 45.78
CA ASN A 377 -42.69 27.00 45.25
C ASN A 377 -42.86 27.09 43.73
N LEU A 378 -41.92 27.70 43.02
CA LEU A 378 -42.03 28.00 41.58
C LEU A 378 -41.18 27.07 40.72
N VAL A 379 -39.98 26.75 41.18
CA VAL A 379 -38.98 26.02 40.37
C VAL A 379 -38.67 24.64 40.94
N GLY A 380 -38.07 23.80 40.10
CA GLY A 380 -37.52 22.49 40.45
C GLY A 380 -36.34 22.56 41.44
N ARG A 381 -35.91 21.41 41.96
CA ARG A 381 -34.70 21.29 42.80
C ARG A 381 -33.82 20.13 42.33
N ALA A 382 -32.65 20.46 41.80
CA ALA A 382 -31.69 19.49 41.32
C ALA A 382 -30.67 19.10 42.40
N VAL A 383 -30.41 17.81 42.56
CA VAL A 383 -29.29 17.28 43.35
C VAL A 383 -28.39 16.48 42.43
N VAL A 384 -27.11 16.85 42.34
CA VAL A 384 -26.09 16.15 41.57
C VAL A 384 -25.23 15.36 42.56
N ARG A 385 -25.26 14.04 42.42
CA ARG A 385 -24.48 13.12 43.24
C ARG A 385 -23.35 12.53 42.40
N VAL A 386 -22.13 12.71 42.89
CA VAL A 386 -20.90 12.23 42.26
C VAL A 386 -20.41 11.04 43.07
N GLY A 387 -20.27 9.88 42.43
CA GLY A 387 -19.91 8.65 43.12
C GLY A 387 -18.91 7.80 42.34
N GLY A 388 -18.35 6.81 43.02
CA GLY A 388 -17.50 5.81 42.39
C GLY A 388 -18.25 4.88 41.45
N ILE A 389 -17.50 4.18 40.61
CA ILE A 389 -18.04 3.17 39.69
C ILE A 389 -18.26 1.88 40.48
N ASP A 390 -19.35 1.18 40.20
CA ASP A 390 -19.59 -0.16 40.76
C ASP A 390 -18.61 -1.16 40.11
N GLY A 391 -17.48 -1.44 40.78
CA GLY A 391 -16.49 -2.41 40.31
C GLY A 391 -15.04 -2.01 40.57
N SER A 392 -14.17 -2.99 40.79
CA SER A 392 -12.77 -2.85 41.20
C SER A 392 -11.80 -2.46 40.07
N GLN A 393 -12.22 -1.65 39.08
CA GLN A 393 -11.29 -1.17 38.06
C GLN A 393 -10.36 -0.11 38.68
N SER A 394 -9.25 -0.58 39.23
CA SER A 394 -8.13 0.26 39.68
C SER A 394 -7.03 0.36 38.65
N THR A 395 -7.07 -0.46 37.58
CA THR A 395 -6.08 -0.45 36.50
C THR A 395 -6.75 -0.57 35.13
N ALA A 396 -6.18 0.12 34.14
CA ALA A 396 -6.59 0.01 32.73
C ALA A 396 -5.35 0.06 31.82
N PRO A 397 -5.08 -0.97 31.01
CA PRO A 397 -4.01 -0.92 30.02
C PRO A 397 -4.24 0.20 29.00
N VAL A 398 -3.16 0.81 28.52
CA VAL A 398 -3.23 1.67 27.31
C VAL A 398 -3.90 0.87 26.18
N GLY A 399 -4.82 1.51 25.45
CA GLY A 399 -5.65 0.90 24.41
C GLY A 399 -6.99 0.36 24.91
N SER A 400 -7.27 0.38 26.21
CA SER A 400 -8.56 -0.05 26.75
C SER A 400 -9.68 0.86 26.27
N ALA A 401 -10.73 0.28 25.70
CA ALA A 401 -11.91 1.01 25.25
C ALA A 401 -12.97 1.09 26.34
N GLN A 402 -13.66 2.23 26.42
CA GLN A 402 -14.82 2.50 27.29
C GLN A 402 -14.57 2.13 28.76
N VAL A 403 -13.39 2.50 29.27
CA VAL A 403 -13.05 2.44 30.69
C VAL A 403 -13.97 3.41 31.43
N SER A 404 -14.70 2.90 32.41
CA SER A 404 -15.58 3.75 33.23
C SER A 404 -14.71 4.66 34.10
N LEU A 405 -15.04 5.96 34.17
CA LEU A 405 -14.27 6.98 34.90
C LEU A 405 -15.03 7.54 36.10
N LEU A 406 -16.36 7.68 36.00
CA LEU A 406 -17.18 8.31 37.02
C LEU A 406 -18.64 7.84 36.92
N LYS A 407 -19.34 7.74 38.06
CA LYS A 407 -20.80 7.57 38.12
C LYS A 407 -21.47 8.85 38.60
N LEU A 408 -22.45 9.32 37.85
CA LEU A 408 -23.23 10.53 38.13
C LEU A 408 -24.70 10.14 38.35
N THR A 409 -25.29 10.63 39.43
CA THR A 409 -26.73 10.50 39.69
C THR A 409 -27.33 11.89 39.85
N ILE A 410 -28.38 12.20 39.09
CA ILE A 410 -29.02 13.52 39.10
C ILE A 410 -30.48 13.31 39.46
N GLU A 411 -30.92 13.98 40.50
CA GLU A 411 -32.22 13.79 41.14
C GLU A 411 -33.00 15.10 41.12
N GLU A 412 -34.26 15.05 40.73
CA GLU A 412 -35.21 16.14 40.93
C GLU A 412 -36.01 15.86 42.20
N THR A 413 -35.86 16.72 43.21
CA THR A 413 -36.34 16.45 44.57
C THR A 413 -37.62 17.21 44.94
N SER A 414 -38.08 18.15 44.11
CA SER A 414 -39.25 18.97 44.43
C SER A 414 -40.57 18.41 43.89
N GLY A 415 -40.52 17.57 42.85
CA GLY A 415 -41.71 17.06 42.16
C GLY A 415 -42.46 18.11 41.35
N ARG A 416 -41.83 19.24 40.99
CA ARG A 416 -42.51 20.37 40.32
C ARG A 416 -42.34 20.45 38.82
N GLU A 417 -41.13 20.23 38.33
CA GLU A 417 -40.83 20.20 36.90
C GLU A 417 -39.75 19.14 36.65
N GLY A 418 -39.59 18.70 35.40
CA GLY A 418 -38.45 17.88 35.00
C GLY A 418 -37.18 18.73 34.80
N LEU A 419 -36.03 18.06 34.69
CA LEU A 419 -34.71 18.68 34.50
C LEU A 419 -34.11 18.33 33.14
N LEU A 420 -33.35 19.27 32.59
CA LEU A 420 -32.47 19.10 31.44
C LEU A 420 -31.05 19.48 31.84
N VAL A 421 -30.11 18.56 31.73
CA VAL A 421 -28.68 18.83 31.96
C VAL A 421 -28.04 19.13 30.62
N GLU A 422 -27.57 20.35 30.45
CA GLU A 422 -27.12 20.88 29.16
C GLU A 422 -25.61 21.02 29.07
N MET A 423 -24.92 21.06 30.21
CA MET A 423 -23.47 21.05 30.27
C MET A 423 -23.01 20.46 31.60
N LEU A 424 -21.91 19.69 31.53
CA LEU A 424 -21.16 19.23 32.71
C LEU A 424 -19.70 19.59 32.53
N LYS A 425 -19.14 20.30 33.50
CA LYS A 425 -17.70 20.51 33.64
C LYS A 425 -17.15 19.45 34.59
N LEU A 426 -16.09 18.78 34.17
CA LEU A 426 -15.40 17.76 34.93
C LEU A 426 -13.95 18.20 35.17
N THR A 427 -13.42 17.90 36.34
CA THR A 427 -12.01 18.13 36.68
C THR A 427 -11.28 16.79 36.71
N LEU A 428 -10.13 16.74 36.05
CA LEU A 428 -9.22 15.61 36.05
C LEU A 428 -8.17 15.78 37.16
N HIS A 429 -8.17 14.85 38.10
CA HIS A 429 -7.13 14.61 39.08
C HIS A 429 -6.26 13.42 38.67
N GLY A 430 -5.02 13.38 39.15
CA GLY A 430 -4.03 12.38 38.78
C GLY A 430 -2.88 12.97 37.95
N SER A 431 -1.99 12.09 37.50
CA SER A 431 -0.80 12.46 36.72
C SER A 431 -1.03 12.39 35.20
N ALA A 432 -2.13 11.80 34.74
CA ALA A 432 -2.44 11.69 33.32
C ALA A 432 -2.80 13.06 32.70
N SER A 433 -2.39 13.27 31.46
CA SER A 433 -2.87 14.40 30.64
C SER A 433 -4.31 14.16 30.18
N VAL A 434 -5.09 15.22 30.01
CA VAL A 434 -6.47 15.11 29.51
C VAL A 434 -6.54 14.50 28.11
N ASN A 435 -5.47 14.63 27.32
CA ASN A 435 -5.38 14.10 25.95
C ASN A 435 -5.27 12.57 25.89
N VAL A 436 -5.11 11.87 27.02
CA VAL A 436 -5.11 10.39 27.04
C VAL A 436 -6.51 9.79 27.03
N LEU A 437 -7.55 10.62 27.19
CA LEU A 437 -8.95 10.23 27.21
C LEU A 437 -9.62 10.60 25.89
N GLU A 438 -10.09 9.60 25.15
CA GLU A 438 -10.81 9.80 23.90
C GLU A 438 -12.21 9.21 23.95
N ARG A 439 -13.06 9.63 23.00
CA ARG A 439 -14.40 9.05 22.76
C ARG A 439 -15.24 8.90 24.03
N LEU A 440 -15.32 9.98 24.80
CA LEU A 440 -16.10 10.03 26.03
C LEU A 440 -17.58 9.73 25.75
N THR A 441 -18.20 8.91 26.60
CA THR A 441 -19.60 8.52 26.52
C THR A 441 -20.26 8.59 27.90
N LEU A 442 -21.53 8.97 27.92
CA LEU A 442 -22.40 8.85 29.10
C LEU A 442 -23.44 7.78 28.81
N THR A 443 -23.46 6.72 29.61
CA THR A 443 -24.41 5.61 29.45
C THR A 443 -25.35 5.54 30.64
N ASN A 444 -26.66 5.55 30.41
CA ASN A 444 -27.64 5.40 31.49
C ASN A 444 -27.87 3.94 31.89
N THR A 445 -28.63 3.70 32.97
CA THR A 445 -28.93 2.34 33.47
C THR A 445 -29.76 1.48 32.52
N GLN A 446 -30.40 2.08 31.52
CA GLN A 446 -31.15 1.41 30.46
C GLN A 446 -30.32 1.16 29.19
N GLY A 447 -29.03 1.50 29.19
CA GLY A 447 -28.12 1.32 28.06
C GLY A 447 -28.18 2.39 26.97
N ALA A 448 -28.93 3.48 27.18
CA ALA A 448 -28.93 4.62 26.26
C ALA A 448 -27.60 5.38 26.39
N VAL A 449 -26.96 5.64 25.24
CA VAL A 449 -25.64 6.28 25.15
C VAL A 449 -25.77 7.70 24.62
N VAL A 450 -25.22 8.66 25.36
CA VAL A 450 -25.03 10.05 24.93
C VAL A 450 -23.55 10.26 24.63
N ARG A 451 -23.25 10.84 23.46
CA ARG A 451 -21.90 11.24 23.04
C ARG A 451 -21.82 12.76 23.10
N PRO A 452 -21.31 13.34 24.21
CA PRO A 452 -21.19 14.79 24.32
C PRO A 452 -20.18 15.32 23.30
N ALA A 453 -20.38 16.56 22.84
CA ALA A 453 -19.27 17.30 22.26
C ALA A 453 -18.32 17.69 23.39
N VAL A 454 -17.03 17.44 23.21
CA VAL A 454 -16.02 17.65 24.27
C VAL A 454 -15.08 18.77 23.86
N ALA A 455 -15.00 19.81 24.69
CA ALA A 455 -13.95 20.82 24.60
C ALA A 455 -12.90 20.55 25.68
N LEU A 456 -11.67 20.26 25.25
CA LEU A 456 -10.51 20.05 26.11
C LEU A 456 -9.87 21.41 26.40
N GLN A 457 -9.59 21.71 27.67
CA GLN A 457 -8.82 22.88 28.05
C GLN A 457 -7.49 22.47 28.72
N ASN A 458 -6.47 23.32 28.57
CA ASN A 458 -5.12 23.12 29.13
C ASN A 458 -5.09 23.12 30.68
N ASP A 459 -6.21 23.39 31.35
CA ASP A 459 -6.35 23.55 32.79
C ASP A 459 -6.81 22.27 33.53
N ARG A 460 -6.72 21.10 32.89
CA ARG A 460 -7.20 19.79 33.41
C ARG A 460 -8.72 19.70 33.57
N THR A 461 -9.47 20.49 32.81
CA THR A 461 -10.93 20.41 32.79
C THR A 461 -11.47 19.88 31.47
N LEU A 462 -12.62 19.20 31.55
CA LEU A 462 -13.36 18.61 30.44
C LEU A 462 -14.77 19.21 30.45
N TYR A 463 -15.17 19.86 29.36
CA TYR A 463 -16.55 20.33 29.19
C TYR A 463 -17.32 19.36 28.31
N LEU A 464 -18.34 18.73 28.88
CA LEU A 464 -19.31 17.93 28.15
C LEU A 464 -20.47 18.82 27.73
N ASP A 465 -20.48 19.24 26.47
CA ASP A 465 -21.60 19.97 25.88
C ASP A 465 -22.72 18.98 25.50
N LEU A 466 -23.86 19.16 26.17
CA LEU A 466 -25.05 18.33 26.07
C LEU A 466 -26.24 19.13 25.53
N GLN A 467 -26.05 20.35 25.03
CA GLN A 467 -27.18 21.22 24.61
C GLN A 467 -28.02 20.60 23.48
N LYS A 468 -27.38 19.85 22.57
CA LYS A 468 -28.08 19.17 21.45
C LYS A 468 -28.81 17.90 21.90
N SER A 469 -28.35 17.27 22.99
CA SER A 469 -28.85 16.00 23.52
C SER A 469 -28.81 16.01 25.05
N PRO A 470 -29.63 16.86 25.71
CA PRO A 470 -29.53 17.06 27.15
C PRO A 470 -29.94 15.81 27.93
N LEU A 471 -29.35 15.61 29.11
CA LEU A 471 -29.79 14.54 30.00
C LEU A 471 -31.13 14.93 30.59
N LYS A 472 -32.16 14.14 30.32
CA LYS A 472 -33.52 14.40 30.81
C LYS A 472 -33.79 13.61 32.09
N ILE A 473 -34.29 14.31 33.11
CA ILE A 473 -34.80 13.72 34.35
C ILE A 473 -36.26 14.16 34.48
N ASP A 474 -37.19 13.21 34.59
CA ASP A 474 -38.59 13.54 34.81
C ASP A 474 -38.80 14.09 36.24
N SER A 475 -39.90 14.81 36.47
CA SER A 475 -40.17 15.42 37.76
C SER A 475 -40.23 14.39 38.90
N GLY A 476 -39.68 14.71 40.06
CA GLY A 476 -39.62 13.81 41.22
C GLY A 476 -38.82 12.52 41.00
N SER A 477 -38.04 12.42 39.92
CA SER A 477 -37.34 11.21 39.51
C SER A 477 -35.82 11.35 39.62
N VAL A 478 -35.12 10.22 39.49
CA VAL A 478 -33.66 10.15 39.50
C VAL A 478 -33.14 9.52 38.22
N GLY A 479 -32.13 10.14 37.62
CA GLY A 479 -31.35 9.59 36.51
C GLY A 479 -29.95 9.21 36.96
N SER A 480 -29.39 8.14 36.39
CA SER A 480 -28.03 7.68 36.68
C SER A 480 -27.27 7.43 35.38
N TRP A 481 -26.04 7.92 35.29
CA TRP A 481 -25.15 7.78 34.15
C TRP A 481 -23.75 7.37 34.58
N THR A 482 -23.10 6.54 33.77
CA THR A 482 -21.67 6.22 33.88
C THR A 482 -20.94 6.94 32.76
N LEU A 483 -19.94 7.75 33.12
CA LEU A 483 -18.98 8.31 32.20
C LEU A 483 -17.92 7.26 31.88
N ALA A 484 -17.66 7.01 30.60
CA ALA A 484 -16.59 6.14 30.14
C ALA A 484 -15.76 6.82 29.03
N ALA A 485 -14.49 6.43 28.90
CA ALA A 485 -13.59 6.91 27.85
C ALA A 485 -12.66 5.80 27.35
N ASP A 486 -12.13 5.95 26.15
CA ASP A 486 -11.04 5.14 25.65
C ASP A 486 -9.71 5.70 26.19
N ILE A 487 -8.82 4.83 26.67
CA ILE A 487 -7.48 5.20 27.17
C ILE A 487 -6.47 5.04 26.04
N THR A 488 -5.94 6.13 25.50
CA THR A 488 -5.07 6.11 24.30
C THR A 488 -3.58 6.28 24.60
N GLY A 489 -3.22 6.57 25.85
CA GLY A 489 -1.82 6.73 26.25
C GLY A 489 -1.66 6.88 27.77
N GLY A 490 -0.52 7.42 28.20
CA GLY A 490 -0.28 7.74 29.61
C GLY A 490 0.08 6.53 30.48
N SER A 491 0.76 5.52 29.94
CA SER A 491 1.26 4.39 30.73
C SER A 491 2.02 4.86 31.98
N GLY A 492 1.73 4.27 33.14
CA GLY A 492 2.32 4.65 34.43
C GLY A 492 1.68 5.88 35.09
N SER A 493 0.74 6.55 34.42
CA SER A 493 -0.01 7.68 34.99
C SER A 493 -1.33 7.23 35.61
N THR A 494 -2.02 8.18 36.26
CA THR A 494 -3.31 7.93 36.91
C THR A 494 -4.37 8.91 36.43
N VAL A 495 -5.60 8.41 36.29
CA VAL A 495 -6.79 9.19 35.92
C VAL A 495 -7.81 9.10 37.05
N ASN A 496 -8.32 10.25 37.48
CA ASN A 496 -9.41 10.38 38.43
C ASN A 496 -10.28 11.56 37.99
N VAL A 497 -11.58 11.36 37.75
CA VAL A 497 -12.46 12.43 37.23
C VAL A 497 -13.54 12.75 38.26
N THR A 498 -13.83 14.02 38.47
CA THR A 498 -14.88 14.48 39.39
C THR A 498 -15.62 15.73 38.89
N VAL A 499 -16.69 16.11 39.58
CA VAL A 499 -17.35 17.42 39.50
C VAL A 499 -17.05 18.15 40.82
N GLU A 500 -16.48 19.35 40.78
CA GLU A 500 -15.94 20.01 41.99
C GLU A 500 -16.92 21.01 42.63
N ALA A 501 -17.74 21.67 41.82
CA ALA A 501 -18.66 22.72 42.27
C ALA A 501 -20.09 22.53 41.75
N ALA A 502 -21.07 23.07 42.47
CA ALA A 502 -22.46 23.09 42.03
C ALA A 502 -22.64 23.79 40.67
N THR A 503 -21.86 24.83 40.41
CA THR A 503 -21.85 25.58 39.15
C THR A 503 -21.26 24.82 37.96
N ASP A 504 -20.62 23.66 38.20
CA ASP A 504 -20.06 22.82 37.14
C ASP A 504 -21.15 22.02 36.40
N ALA A 505 -22.40 22.02 36.89
CA ALA A 505 -23.54 21.40 36.22
C ALA A 505 -24.58 22.46 35.81
N ARG A 506 -24.79 22.61 34.50
CA ARG A 506 -25.83 23.50 33.97
C ARG A 506 -27.14 22.74 33.83
N VAL A 507 -28.00 22.89 34.83
CA VAL A 507 -29.30 22.21 34.91
C VAL A 507 -30.42 23.21 34.67
N ARG A 508 -31.30 22.94 33.70
CA ARG A 508 -32.44 23.78 33.34
C ARG A 508 -33.76 23.07 33.67
N GLY A 509 -34.69 23.79 34.27
CA GLY A 509 -36.07 23.33 34.45
C GLY A 509 -36.80 23.22 33.11
N THR A 510 -37.57 22.15 32.92
CA THR A 510 -38.30 21.89 31.66
C THR A 510 -39.48 22.82 31.45
N GLU A 511 -40.12 23.29 32.52
CA GLU A 511 -41.34 24.10 32.45
C GLU A 511 -41.01 25.59 32.54
N GLN A 512 -40.31 26.00 33.60
CA GLN A 512 -39.97 27.40 33.82
C GLN A 512 -38.81 27.86 32.92
N ARG A 513 -38.05 26.92 32.35
CA ARG A 513 -36.86 27.18 31.49
C ARG A 513 -35.76 27.99 32.18
N LEU A 514 -35.81 28.06 33.52
CA LEU A 514 -34.81 28.70 34.35
C LEU A 514 -33.69 27.72 34.68
N PHE A 515 -32.46 28.21 34.79
CA PHE A 515 -31.35 27.41 35.28
C PHE A 515 -31.44 27.29 36.80
N LEU A 516 -31.38 26.07 37.31
CA LEU A 516 -31.51 25.77 38.74
C LEU A 516 -30.12 25.68 39.35
N LEU A 517 -29.96 26.18 40.59
CA LEU A 517 -28.73 25.97 41.36
C LEU A 517 -28.77 24.55 41.95
N PRO A 518 -27.94 23.60 41.47
CA PRO A 518 -27.98 22.25 41.98
C PRO A 518 -27.30 22.15 43.35
N THR A 519 -27.74 21.20 44.17
CA THR A 519 -26.97 20.77 45.34
C THR A 519 -25.98 19.69 44.92
N LEU A 520 -24.68 19.93 45.09
CA LEU A 520 -23.64 18.93 44.83
C LEU A 520 -23.43 18.05 46.07
N VAL A 521 -23.45 16.73 45.89
CA VAL A 521 -23.20 15.75 46.94
C VAL A 521 -22.11 14.77 46.48
N GLN A 522 -20.99 14.74 47.20
CA GLN A 522 -19.93 13.75 46.97
C GLN A 522 -20.25 12.48 47.78
N LEU A 523 -20.47 11.35 47.11
CA LEU A 523 -20.87 10.08 47.73
C LEU A 523 -19.69 9.20 48.18
N GLY A 524 -18.44 9.65 47.98
CA GLY A 524 -17.22 8.93 48.33
C GLY A 524 -16.02 9.38 47.48
N ALA A 525 -14.86 8.72 47.65
CA ALA A 525 -13.72 8.95 46.76
C ALA A 525 -14.05 8.47 45.34
N THR A 526 -13.83 9.33 44.35
CA THR A 526 -13.85 8.94 42.93
C THR A 526 -12.71 7.94 42.67
N PRO A 527 -12.89 6.94 41.79
CA PRO A 527 -11.88 5.92 41.56
C PRO A 527 -10.65 6.52 40.88
N THR A 528 -9.46 6.19 41.38
CA THR A 528 -8.20 6.47 40.70
C THR A 528 -7.83 5.24 39.87
N ILE A 529 -7.79 5.40 38.56
CA ILE A 529 -7.45 4.36 37.60
C ILE A 529 -5.97 4.54 37.25
N ALA A 530 -5.15 3.55 37.58
CA ALA A 530 -3.77 3.48 37.12
C ALA A 530 -3.73 2.96 35.69
N ILE A 531 -3.09 3.72 34.80
CA ILE A 531 -2.93 3.31 33.41
C ILE A 531 -1.73 2.35 33.34
N SER A 532 -2.01 1.08 33.05
CA SER A 532 -0.95 0.07 32.90
C SER A 532 -0.43 0.02 31.47
N GLU A 533 0.72 -0.61 31.30
CA GLU A 533 1.46 -0.66 30.04
C GLU A 533 0.71 -1.45 28.94
N GLY A 534 1.01 -1.14 27.67
CA GLY A 534 0.53 -1.90 26.53
C GLY A 534 1.26 -3.25 26.38
N GLY A 535 0.74 -4.13 25.51
CA GLY A 535 1.33 -5.45 25.24
C GLY A 535 1.96 -5.53 23.85
N VAL A 536 2.66 -6.64 23.55
CA VAL A 536 3.12 -6.96 22.19
C VAL A 536 2.77 -8.40 21.86
N LEU A 537 2.03 -8.59 20.76
CA LEU A 537 1.85 -9.91 20.17
C LEU A 537 3.00 -10.18 19.20
N PHE A 538 3.71 -11.29 19.43
CA PHE A 538 4.86 -11.71 18.64
C PHE A 538 4.65 -13.14 18.15
N TYR A 539 4.48 -13.33 16.84
CA TYR A 539 4.15 -14.64 16.27
C TYR A 539 4.67 -14.81 14.84
N ARG A 540 4.67 -16.06 14.34
CA ARG A 540 5.05 -16.37 12.95
C ARG A 540 3.91 -15.99 12.00
N HIS A 541 4.22 -15.33 10.89
CA HIS A 541 3.23 -15.01 9.85
C HIS A 541 2.72 -16.30 9.17
N GLU A 542 1.43 -16.35 8.80
CA GLU A 542 0.83 -17.54 8.16
C GLU A 542 1.46 -17.89 6.80
N GLN A 543 1.86 -16.87 6.04
CA GLN A 543 2.60 -17.00 4.77
C GLN A 543 4.12 -17.10 4.95
N SER A 544 4.60 -17.50 6.13
CA SER A 544 6.02 -17.79 6.30
C SER A 544 6.41 -18.93 5.35
N PRO A 545 7.51 -18.79 4.57
CA PRO A 545 7.83 -19.73 3.50
C PRO A 545 8.07 -21.14 4.04
N HIS A 546 7.68 -22.18 3.31
CA HIS A 546 7.85 -23.59 3.65
C HIS A 546 8.35 -24.40 2.44
N GLY A 547 8.82 -25.63 2.68
CA GLY A 547 9.36 -26.52 1.64
C GLY A 547 10.84 -26.30 1.35
N ASP A 548 11.34 -27.14 0.45
CA ASP A 548 12.77 -27.25 0.15
C ASP A 548 13.26 -26.15 -0.81
N VAL A 549 14.55 -25.85 -0.73
CA VAL A 549 15.26 -24.86 -1.55
C VAL A 549 16.47 -25.52 -2.20
N PRO A 550 16.79 -25.21 -3.47
CA PRO A 550 18.03 -25.67 -4.08
C PRO A 550 19.27 -25.18 -3.33
N ALA A 551 20.29 -26.03 -3.21
CA ALA A 551 21.61 -25.63 -2.73
C ALA A 551 22.16 -24.45 -3.56
N GLY A 552 22.93 -23.57 -2.92
CA GLY A 552 23.49 -22.37 -3.57
C GLY A 552 22.52 -21.21 -3.84
N THR A 553 21.21 -21.37 -3.57
CA THR A 553 20.24 -20.28 -3.84
C THR A 553 20.50 -19.06 -2.95
N THR A 554 20.51 -17.86 -3.55
CA THR A 554 20.72 -16.59 -2.87
C THR A 554 19.42 -15.81 -2.63
N ASP A 555 19.45 -14.88 -1.67
CA ASP A 555 18.36 -13.96 -1.30
C ASP A 555 17.01 -14.67 -1.05
N VAL A 556 17.06 -15.76 -0.29
CA VAL A 556 15.88 -16.58 -0.01
C VAL A 556 15.22 -16.11 1.28
N VAL A 557 13.91 -15.86 1.23
CA VAL A 557 13.12 -15.66 2.45
C VAL A 557 13.16 -16.94 3.28
N LEU A 558 13.73 -16.86 4.48
CA LEU A 558 13.87 -17.96 5.42
C LEU A 558 12.69 -18.02 6.40
N ALA A 559 12.18 -16.86 6.83
CA ALA A 559 11.02 -16.77 7.71
C ALA A 559 10.33 -15.40 7.64
N ASN A 560 9.01 -15.39 7.88
CA ASN A 560 8.23 -14.17 8.13
C ASN A 560 7.72 -14.15 9.58
N VAL A 561 7.97 -13.06 10.30
CA VAL A 561 7.55 -12.84 11.71
C VAL A 561 6.70 -11.58 11.82
N VAL A 562 5.78 -11.56 12.78
CA VAL A 562 4.83 -10.45 13.01
C VAL A 562 5.01 -9.91 14.41
N LEU A 563 5.08 -8.58 14.51
CA LEU A 563 4.97 -7.83 15.75
C LEU A 563 3.73 -6.94 15.69
N LEU A 564 2.89 -7.01 16.71
CA LEU A 564 1.70 -6.20 16.86
C LEU A 564 1.72 -5.59 18.27
N PRO A 565 2.16 -4.33 18.40
CA PRO A 565 1.95 -3.56 19.62
C PRO A 565 0.46 -3.41 19.89
N VAL A 566 0.03 -3.67 21.12
CA VAL A 566 -1.33 -3.50 21.59
C VAL A 566 -1.33 -2.35 22.57
N GLY A 567 -2.15 -1.33 22.28
CA GLY A 567 -2.29 -0.17 23.13
C GLY A 567 -1.42 1.03 22.74
N GLU A 568 -0.11 0.87 22.73
CA GLU A 568 0.83 1.99 22.52
C GLU A 568 1.76 1.77 21.32
N GLU A 569 2.30 2.88 20.80
CA GLU A 569 3.36 2.84 19.80
C GLU A 569 4.69 2.48 20.46
N LEU A 570 5.44 1.61 19.80
CA LEU A 570 6.72 1.11 20.30
C LEU A 570 7.79 1.25 19.22
N ALA A 571 9.02 1.54 19.62
CA ALA A 571 10.18 1.44 18.76
C ALA A 571 10.89 0.10 19.03
N LEU A 572 10.99 -0.78 18.04
CA LEU A 572 11.80 -1.99 18.11
C LEU A 572 13.28 -1.62 17.96
N GLN A 573 14.07 -1.88 19.01
CA GLN A 573 15.48 -1.54 19.09
C GLN A 573 16.40 -2.68 18.75
N SER A 574 16.11 -3.87 19.26
CA SER A 574 16.94 -5.03 19.02
C SER A 574 16.14 -6.31 19.17
N PHE A 575 16.71 -7.42 18.72
CA PHE A 575 16.21 -8.76 18.98
C PHE A 575 17.38 -9.74 18.86
N ARG A 576 17.18 -10.98 19.30
CA ARG A 576 18.13 -12.07 19.09
C ARG A 576 17.75 -12.91 17.87
N LEU A 577 18.73 -13.20 17.03
CA LEU A 577 18.59 -14.00 15.82
C LEU A 577 19.47 -15.25 15.89
N GLN A 578 18.91 -16.39 15.54
CA GLN A 578 19.63 -17.65 15.33
C GLN A 578 19.08 -18.35 14.08
N ILE A 579 19.96 -18.86 13.24
CA ILE A 579 19.63 -19.84 12.21
C ILE A 579 20.00 -21.21 12.78
N ILE A 580 19.03 -22.10 12.90
CA ILE A 580 19.20 -23.44 13.47
C ILE A 580 19.38 -24.43 12.30
N PRO A 581 20.62 -24.89 12.03
CA PRO A 581 20.87 -25.93 11.03
C PRO A 581 20.55 -27.32 11.58
N THR A 582 20.29 -28.29 10.71
CA THR A 582 20.37 -29.72 11.06
C THR A 582 21.83 -30.09 11.40
N PRO A 583 22.06 -31.12 12.23
CA PRO A 583 23.41 -31.53 12.60
C PRO A 583 24.27 -31.88 11.38
N GLY A 584 25.41 -31.21 11.24
CA GLY A 584 26.35 -31.42 10.13
C GLY A 584 26.16 -30.52 8.90
N ALA A 585 25.06 -29.76 8.82
CA ALA A 585 24.84 -28.83 7.72
C ALA A 585 25.83 -27.65 7.76
N LEU A 586 26.22 -27.16 6.58
CA LEU A 586 27.14 -26.04 6.44
C LEU A 586 26.51 -24.72 6.93
N PRO A 587 27.27 -23.77 7.48
CA PRO A 587 26.74 -22.45 7.82
C PRO A 587 26.27 -21.68 6.58
N LEU A 588 25.24 -20.83 6.72
CA LEU A 588 24.78 -19.99 5.61
C LEU A 588 25.89 -19.01 5.17
N PRO A 589 26.23 -18.93 3.87
CA PRO A 589 27.19 -17.95 3.36
C PRO A 589 26.62 -16.54 3.26
N GLY A 590 27.51 -15.54 3.16
CA GLY A 590 27.13 -14.14 2.99
C GLY A 590 26.38 -13.56 4.19
N ASP A 591 25.45 -12.66 3.92
CA ASP A 591 24.67 -11.94 4.92
C ASP A 591 23.26 -12.51 5.07
N VAL A 592 22.75 -12.46 6.29
CA VAL A 592 21.35 -12.68 6.65
C VAL A 592 20.74 -11.33 6.99
N THR A 593 19.70 -10.93 6.26
CA THR A 593 19.09 -9.61 6.38
C THR A 593 17.72 -9.68 7.04
N PHE A 594 17.39 -8.65 7.83
CA PHE A 594 16.07 -8.45 8.42
C PHE A 594 15.37 -7.30 7.70
N THR A 595 14.26 -7.58 7.01
CA THR A 595 13.64 -6.65 6.06
C THR A 595 12.19 -6.38 6.44
N ASN A 596 11.77 -5.12 6.39
CA ASN A 596 10.36 -4.76 6.51
C ASN A 596 9.61 -5.14 5.23
N THR A 597 8.61 -6.01 5.35
CA THR A 597 7.94 -6.58 4.17
C THR A 597 7.09 -5.56 3.39
N ALA A 598 6.59 -4.53 4.05
CA ALA A 598 5.75 -3.49 3.44
C ALA A 598 6.59 -2.46 2.68
N THR A 599 7.70 -2.00 3.27
CA THR A 599 8.56 -0.98 2.65
C THR A 599 9.69 -1.56 1.80
N LYS A 600 9.95 -2.87 1.91
CA LYS A 600 11.10 -3.57 1.31
C LYS A 600 12.47 -3.05 1.78
N LYS A 601 12.51 -2.24 2.84
CA LYS A 601 13.75 -1.72 3.43
C LYS A 601 14.43 -2.80 4.28
N VAL A 602 15.71 -3.04 4.02
CA VAL A 602 16.59 -3.81 4.91
C VAL A 602 16.86 -2.97 6.15
N LEU A 603 16.52 -3.50 7.32
CA LEU A 603 16.67 -2.82 8.62
C LEU A 603 17.96 -3.24 9.33
N ALA A 604 18.43 -4.46 9.11
CA ALA A 604 19.70 -4.95 9.62
C ALA A 604 20.27 -6.05 8.73
N SER A 605 21.60 -6.20 8.80
CA SER A 605 22.34 -7.28 8.14
C SER A 605 23.33 -7.88 9.13
N VAL A 606 23.41 -9.21 9.18
CA VAL A 606 24.38 -9.94 10.00
C VAL A 606 25.00 -11.08 9.19
N ILE A 607 26.28 -11.35 9.39
CA ILE A 607 26.98 -12.39 8.63
C ILE A 607 26.35 -13.77 8.94
N GLY A 608 25.90 -14.49 7.90
CA GLY A 608 25.17 -15.76 8.01
C GLY A 608 25.89 -16.82 8.83
N ARG A 609 27.22 -16.94 8.69
CA ARG A 609 28.03 -17.88 9.49
C ARG A 609 28.04 -17.56 10.99
N ASN A 610 27.83 -16.30 11.37
CA ASN A 610 27.81 -15.89 12.77
C ASN A 610 26.47 -16.21 13.43
N VAL A 611 25.38 -16.23 12.66
CA VAL A 611 24.03 -16.57 13.17
C VAL A 611 23.66 -18.04 12.98
N THR A 612 24.41 -18.79 12.16
CA THR A 612 24.16 -20.23 11.99
C THR A 612 24.71 -21.01 13.17
N GLY A 613 23.82 -21.64 13.94
CA GLY A 613 24.14 -22.36 15.17
C GLY A 613 24.27 -21.47 16.41
N ASN A 614 24.52 -20.17 16.26
CA ASN A 614 24.71 -19.24 17.38
C ASN A 614 23.60 -18.19 17.45
N THR A 615 23.34 -17.67 18.65
CA THR A 615 22.40 -16.58 18.86
C THR A 615 23.15 -15.24 18.87
N VAL A 616 22.71 -14.28 18.05
CA VAL A 616 23.33 -12.96 17.92
C VAL A 616 22.28 -11.87 18.18
N THR A 617 22.63 -10.85 18.95
CA THR A 617 21.80 -9.65 19.10
C THR A 617 21.92 -8.79 17.85
N VAL A 618 20.79 -8.49 17.22
CA VAL A 618 20.65 -7.62 16.06
C VAL A 618 20.07 -6.30 16.55
N SER A 619 20.83 -5.21 16.42
CA SER A 619 20.36 -3.85 16.74
C SER A 619 19.77 -3.17 15.51
N LEU A 620 18.78 -2.31 15.73
CA LEU A 620 18.03 -1.55 14.74
C LEU A 620 18.05 -0.05 15.10
N ASP A 621 17.90 0.81 14.11
CA ASP A 621 17.72 2.26 14.29
C ASP A 621 16.25 2.58 14.64
N ASP A 622 15.80 2.16 15.83
CA ASP A 622 14.47 2.44 16.40
C ASP A 622 13.30 2.23 15.40
N GLN A 623 13.06 0.98 14.99
CA GLN A 623 11.99 0.68 14.04
C GLN A 623 10.60 0.92 14.70
N ILE A 624 9.95 2.02 14.31
CA ILE A 624 8.62 2.38 14.83
C ILE A 624 7.57 1.34 14.43
N LEU A 625 6.82 0.89 15.43
CA LEU A 625 5.70 -0.02 15.36
C LEU A 625 4.44 0.73 15.84
N PRO A 626 3.52 1.10 14.93
CA PRO A 626 2.31 1.82 15.31
C PRO A 626 1.42 1.01 16.25
N ALA A 627 0.77 1.70 17.18
CA ALA A 627 -0.19 1.08 18.11
C ALA A 627 -1.29 0.33 17.35
N ASN A 628 -1.61 -0.89 17.79
CA ASN A 628 -2.67 -1.74 17.27
C ASN A 628 -2.55 -2.09 15.78
N LYS A 629 -1.35 -1.96 15.18
CA LYS A 629 -1.09 -2.31 13.78
C LYS A 629 -0.03 -3.40 13.67
N ALA A 630 -0.37 -4.50 13.01
CA ALA A 630 0.57 -5.59 12.80
C ALA A 630 1.62 -5.19 11.75
N MET A 631 2.89 -5.42 12.06
CA MET A 631 4.01 -5.26 11.16
C MET A 631 4.68 -6.60 10.90
N THR A 632 4.91 -6.91 9.63
CA THR A 632 5.54 -8.16 9.20
C THR A 632 6.96 -7.91 8.73
N PHE A 633 7.89 -8.72 9.23
CA PHE A 633 9.30 -8.69 8.90
C PHE A 633 9.73 -10.03 8.30
N SER A 634 10.60 -9.97 7.31
CA SER A 634 11.16 -11.14 6.62
C SER A 634 12.65 -11.26 6.89
N VAL A 635 13.09 -12.46 7.24
CA VAL A 635 14.52 -12.82 7.34
C VAL A 635 14.93 -13.44 6.01
N HIS A 636 15.98 -12.92 5.37
CA HIS A 636 16.53 -13.45 4.12
C HIS A 636 17.93 -14.00 4.33
N GLY A 637 18.34 -14.98 3.54
CA GLY A 637 19.71 -15.47 3.55
C GLY A 637 20.03 -16.33 2.33
N ASN A 638 21.30 -16.69 2.19
CA ASN A 638 21.80 -17.52 1.10
C ASN A 638 22.05 -18.95 1.59
N PHE A 639 21.75 -19.96 0.78
CA PHE A 639 22.09 -21.35 1.08
C PHE A 639 23.48 -21.71 0.53
N PRO A 640 24.26 -22.56 1.23
CA PRO A 640 25.57 -22.97 0.76
C PRO A 640 25.50 -23.82 -0.51
N GLU A 641 26.46 -23.64 -1.43
CA GLU A 641 26.58 -24.45 -2.66
C GLU A 641 26.83 -25.94 -2.36
N GLY A 642 27.56 -26.24 -1.28
CA GLY A 642 27.86 -27.60 -0.84
C GLY A 642 26.80 -28.25 0.03
N ALA A 643 25.62 -27.63 0.19
CA ALA A 643 24.54 -28.18 1.00
C ALA A 643 23.98 -29.46 0.38
N VAL A 644 23.60 -30.43 1.23
CA VAL A 644 23.08 -31.75 0.79
C VAL A 644 21.60 -31.90 1.11
N ALA A 645 20.93 -32.90 0.50
CA ALA A 645 19.47 -33.04 0.58
C ALA A 645 18.87 -33.26 1.99
N ASP A 646 19.69 -33.57 2.99
CA ASP A 646 19.28 -33.73 4.40
C ASP A 646 19.52 -32.45 5.24
N ASP A 647 20.14 -31.43 4.65
CA ASP A 647 20.36 -30.14 5.32
C ASP A 647 19.04 -29.39 5.45
N ALA A 648 18.77 -28.81 6.61
CA ALA A 648 17.64 -27.91 6.79
C ALA A 648 17.95 -26.78 7.78
N TYR A 649 17.32 -25.63 7.57
CA TYR A 649 17.59 -24.41 8.34
C TYR A 649 16.29 -23.81 8.86
N THR A 650 16.24 -23.50 10.16
CA THR A 650 15.08 -22.85 10.80
C THR A 650 15.50 -21.53 11.42
N VAL A 651 14.82 -20.44 11.09
CA VAL A 651 15.06 -19.14 11.74
C VAL A 651 14.42 -19.14 13.12
N ARG A 652 15.12 -18.63 14.14
CA ARG A 652 14.58 -18.27 15.44
C ARG A 652 14.85 -16.79 15.68
N VAL A 653 13.77 -16.06 15.99
CA VAL A 653 13.82 -14.67 16.46
C VAL A 653 13.32 -14.68 17.91
N SER A 654 14.09 -14.12 18.84
CA SER A 654 13.73 -14.11 20.26
C SER A 654 14.08 -12.79 20.93
N ASP A 655 13.50 -12.58 22.11
CA ASP A 655 13.84 -11.49 23.03
C ASP A 655 13.83 -10.09 22.38
N PRO A 656 12.78 -9.69 21.62
CA PRO A 656 12.75 -8.37 21.04
C PRO A 656 12.69 -7.30 22.14
N GLN A 657 13.51 -6.27 21.98
CA GLN A 657 13.64 -5.14 22.89
C GLN A 657 12.96 -3.90 22.29
N PHE A 658 12.18 -3.21 23.11
CA PHE A 658 11.39 -2.07 22.69
C PHE A 658 11.67 -0.85 23.56
N VAL A 659 11.51 0.33 22.98
CA VAL A 659 11.43 1.61 23.69
C VAL A 659 10.07 2.24 23.44
N ARG A 660 9.51 2.86 24.48
CA ARG A 660 8.26 3.64 24.37
C ARG A 660 8.55 5.01 23.78
N THR A 661 7.78 5.40 22.77
CA THR A 661 7.99 6.67 22.04
C THR A 661 7.26 7.86 22.68
N ARG A 662 6.34 7.62 23.63
CA ARG A 662 5.61 8.67 24.39
C ARG A 662 5.57 8.39 25.88
N ASP A 663 6.66 8.69 26.58
CA ASP A 663 6.58 8.95 28.03
C ASP A 663 6.30 10.46 28.23
N PRO A 664 5.28 10.87 29.01
CA PRO A 664 5.00 12.28 29.31
C PRO A 664 6.20 13.09 29.85
N GLU A 665 7.22 12.41 30.36
CA GLU A 665 8.43 13.00 30.93
C GLU A 665 9.62 13.04 29.95
N GLY A 666 9.44 12.58 28.70
CA GLY A 666 10.53 12.48 27.72
C GLY A 666 11.55 11.37 28.03
N ILE A 667 11.25 10.48 28.98
CA ILE A 667 12.13 9.39 29.41
C ILE A 667 11.90 8.16 28.51
N ARG A 668 12.96 7.71 27.83
CA ARG A 668 12.94 6.46 27.05
C ARG A 668 12.97 5.25 27.99
N ARG A 669 11.81 4.63 28.25
CA ARG A 669 11.72 3.36 29.00
C ARG A 669 11.89 2.18 28.05
N GLN A 670 12.91 1.36 28.29
CA GLN A 670 13.19 0.16 27.52
C GLN A 670 12.66 -1.09 28.24
N PHE A 671 12.09 -2.04 27.49
CA PHE A 671 11.75 -3.37 28.01
C PHE A 671 12.08 -4.46 26.98
N THR A 672 12.18 -5.70 27.47
CA THR A 672 12.39 -6.90 26.62
C THR A 672 11.18 -7.81 26.74
N LEU A 673 10.65 -8.26 25.61
CA LEU A 673 9.62 -9.30 25.59
C LEU A 673 10.30 -10.68 25.66
N ASP A 674 10.14 -11.40 26.76
CA ASP A 674 10.61 -12.78 26.91
C ASP A 674 9.75 -13.75 26.08
N ALA A 675 10.01 -13.79 24.77
CA ALA A 675 9.29 -14.61 23.81
C ALA A 675 10.19 -14.99 22.63
N GLN A 676 9.89 -16.12 22.00
CA GLN A 676 10.58 -16.58 20.80
C GLN A 676 9.59 -17.05 19.74
N VAL A 677 9.96 -16.81 18.48
CA VAL A 677 9.22 -17.26 17.30
C VAL A 677 10.18 -18.01 16.38
N ASN A 678 9.80 -19.22 16.02
CA ASN A 678 10.51 -20.02 15.03
C ASN A 678 9.79 -19.91 13.67
N GLY A 679 10.57 -19.74 12.61
CA GLY A 679 10.12 -19.90 11.23
C GLY A 679 9.77 -21.36 10.91
N ASN A 680 9.39 -21.62 9.66
CA ASN A 680 9.34 -23.00 9.18
C ASN A 680 10.76 -23.48 8.88
N SER A 681 10.95 -24.80 8.91
CA SER A 681 12.18 -25.42 8.43
C SER A 681 12.27 -25.28 6.91
N ARG A 682 13.45 -24.88 6.41
CA ARG A 682 13.80 -24.79 4.99
C ARG A 682 14.76 -25.92 4.67
N GLY A 683 14.26 -26.99 4.06
CA GLY A 683 15.07 -28.12 3.62
C GLY A 683 15.90 -27.79 2.38
N ILE A 684 16.95 -28.56 2.12
CA ILE A 684 17.74 -28.47 0.88
C ILE A 684 17.34 -29.59 -0.06
N LYS A 685 17.31 -29.29 -1.37
CA LYS A 685 17.09 -30.31 -2.40
C LYS A 685 18.03 -30.10 -3.57
N ASN A 686 18.76 -31.14 -3.96
CA ASN A 686 19.68 -31.05 -5.08
C ASN A 686 18.94 -31.04 -6.42
N GLY A 687 19.35 -30.11 -7.29
CA GLY A 687 18.91 -30.10 -8.68
C GLY A 687 19.38 -31.33 -9.45
N LEU A 688 18.54 -31.85 -10.35
CA LEU A 688 18.81 -33.03 -11.17
C LEU A 688 18.27 -32.83 -12.58
N LEU A 689 19.05 -33.19 -13.60
CA LEU A 689 18.57 -33.39 -14.97
C LEU A 689 18.81 -34.85 -15.38
N ILE A 690 17.77 -35.50 -15.89
CA ILE A 690 17.82 -36.89 -16.37
C ILE A 690 17.61 -36.89 -17.88
N ALA A 691 18.56 -37.44 -18.63
CA ALA A 691 18.38 -37.75 -20.04
C ALA A 691 17.98 -39.22 -20.21
N THR A 692 17.02 -39.48 -21.08
CA THR A 692 16.61 -40.83 -21.48
C THR A 692 16.45 -40.89 -22.99
N GLY A 693 16.86 -42.01 -23.59
CA GLY A 693 16.65 -42.29 -25.01
C GLY A 693 15.48 -43.24 -25.16
N LYS A 694 14.69 -43.07 -26.22
CA LYS A 694 13.72 -44.10 -26.60
C LYS A 694 14.47 -45.20 -27.35
N THR A 695 14.62 -46.37 -26.72
CA THR A 695 15.19 -47.58 -27.32
C THR A 695 14.17 -48.71 -27.22
N THR A 696 13.61 -49.13 -28.36
CA THR A 696 12.59 -50.18 -28.45
C THR A 696 13.14 -51.51 -28.93
N ASP A 697 14.45 -51.65 -29.17
CA ASP A 697 15.17 -52.79 -29.77
C ASP A 697 14.63 -53.27 -31.14
N VAL A 698 13.51 -52.70 -31.61
CA VAL A 698 12.90 -53.01 -32.90
C VAL A 698 13.46 -52.04 -33.93
N LEU A 699 14.12 -52.59 -34.95
CA LEU A 699 14.57 -51.82 -36.10
C LEU A 699 13.36 -51.21 -36.82
N ARG A 700 13.27 -49.88 -36.83
CA ARG A 700 12.21 -49.17 -37.54
C ARG A 700 12.56 -49.05 -39.02
N THR A 701 11.80 -49.67 -39.90
CA THR A 701 11.95 -49.49 -41.34
C THR A 701 11.14 -48.30 -41.85
N VAL A 702 11.76 -47.41 -42.64
CA VAL A 702 11.14 -46.23 -43.24
C VAL A 702 11.34 -46.26 -44.75
N PRO A 703 10.29 -45.96 -45.56
CA PRO A 703 10.43 -45.89 -47.00
C PRO A 703 11.25 -44.66 -47.41
N VAL A 704 12.15 -44.86 -48.36
CA VAL A 704 12.93 -43.77 -48.97
C VAL A 704 11.98 -42.81 -49.71
N GLY A 705 12.25 -41.50 -49.65
CA GLY A 705 11.33 -40.45 -50.13
C GLY A 705 10.45 -39.83 -49.04
N SER A 706 10.56 -40.32 -47.80
CA SER A 706 9.82 -39.76 -46.66
C SER A 706 10.39 -38.39 -46.24
N THR A 707 9.51 -37.47 -45.84
CA THR A 707 9.90 -36.16 -45.29
C THR A 707 9.74 -36.12 -43.77
N HIS A 708 10.53 -35.29 -43.10
CA HIS A 708 10.49 -35.04 -41.65
C HIS A 708 10.59 -36.32 -40.79
N VAL A 709 11.36 -37.31 -41.24
CA VAL A 709 11.52 -38.59 -40.56
C VAL A 709 12.29 -38.38 -39.26
N PRO A 710 11.73 -38.70 -38.08
CA PRO A 710 12.48 -38.66 -36.83
C PRO A 710 13.52 -39.78 -36.83
N LEU A 711 14.80 -39.38 -36.79
CA LEU A 711 15.98 -40.24 -36.75
C LEU A 711 16.40 -40.59 -35.32
N ALA A 712 16.08 -39.72 -34.34
CA ALA A 712 16.33 -39.96 -32.93
C ALA A 712 15.36 -39.16 -32.04
N VAL A 713 15.00 -39.71 -30.88
CA VAL A 713 14.16 -39.06 -29.87
C VAL A 713 14.76 -39.27 -28.48
N PHE A 714 15.09 -38.17 -27.80
CA PHE A 714 15.53 -38.14 -26.42
C PHE A 714 14.50 -37.41 -25.56
N THR A 715 14.40 -37.76 -24.28
CA THR A 715 13.60 -37.05 -23.29
C THR A 715 14.51 -36.52 -22.19
N LEU A 716 14.46 -35.21 -21.97
CA LEU A 716 15.15 -34.53 -20.88
C LEU A 716 14.13 -34.21 -19.79
N ARG A 717 14.36 -34.69 -18.57
CA ARG A 717 13.49 -34.44 -17.41
C ARG A 717 14.24 -33.69 -16.33
N SER A 718 13.70 -32.54 -15.94
CA SER A 718 14.16 -31.81 -14.75
C SER A 718 13.57 -32.47 -13.50
N GLY A 719 14.36 -32.58 -12.44
CA GLY A 719 13.92 -33.05 -11.14
C GLY A 719 12.93 -32.08 -10.46
N GLU A 720 12.33 -32.51 -9.36
CA GLU A 720 11.34 -31.72 -8.61
C GLU A 720 11.94 -30.54 -7.82
N ALA A 721 13.26 -30.36 -7.84
CA ALA A 721 13.96 -29.36 -7.02
C ALA A 721 13.92 -27.95 -7.61
N GLU A 722 14.19 -27.82 -8.91
CA GLU A 722 14.11 -26.54 -9.62
C GLU A 722 13.97 -26.73 -11.13
N SER A 723 13.53 -25.67 -11.80
CA SER A 723 13.50 -25.63 -13.27
C SER A 723 14.91 -25.53 -13.84
N VAL A 724 15.15 -26.05 -15.03
CA VAL A 724 16.46 -26.09 -15.70
C VAL A 724 16.42 -25.32 -17.00
N VAL A 725 17.49 -24.59 -17.33
CA VAL A 725 17.71 -24.02 -18.67
C VAL A 725 18.82 -24.79 -19.36
N VAL A 726 18.49 -25.42 -20.49
CA VAL A 726 19.46 -26.11 -21.35
C VAL A 726 20.03 -25.11 -22.36
N HIS A 727 21.35 -25.00 -22.38
CA HIS A 727 22.10 -24.09 -23.24
C HIS A 727 22.79 -24.80 -24.42
N GLN A 728 23.07 -26.10 -24.28
CA GLN A 728 23.81 -26.87 -25.27
C GLN A 728 23.45 -28.35 -25.24
N LEU A 729 23.45 -29.01 -26.41
CA LEU A 729 23.43 -30.46 -26.58
C LEU A 729 24.56 -30.90 -27.52
N THR A 730 25.13 -32.07 -27.28
CA THR A 730 26.11 -32.69 -28.21
C THR A 730 25.63 -34.08 -28.64
N LEU A 731 25.43 -34.24 -29.94
CA LEU A 731 24.90 -35.44 -30.58
C LEU A 731 25.99 -36.10 -31.44
N ASN A 732 26.16 -37.42 -31.31
CA ASN A 732 27.01 -38.25 -32.15
C ASN A 732 26.17 -39.21 -32.99
N VAL A 733 26.68 -39.62 -34.15
CA VAL A 733 26.19 -40.82 -34.83
C VAL A 733 26.72 -42.03 -34.08
N ARG A 734 25.86 -43.02 -33.81
CA ARG A 734 26.27 -44.23 -33.10
C ARG A 734 27.31 -45.00 -33.93
N SER A 735 28.31 -45.57 -33.27
CA SER A 735 29.39 -46.31 -33.95
C SER A 735 28.83 -47.43 -34.83
N GLY A 736 29.42 -47.61 -36.03
CA GLY A 736 29.04 -48.63 -37.01
C GLY A 736 27.77 -48.32 -37.82
N LEU A 737 27.17 -47.14 -37.65
CA LEU A 737 26.00 -46.70 -38.42
C LEU A 737 26.34 -45.64 -39.47
N SER A 738 25.41 -45.47 -40.41
CA SER A 738 25.49 -44.50 -41.48
C SER A 738 25.38 -43.07 -40.98
N VAL A 739 26.20 -42.19 -41.53
CA VAL A 739 26.16 -40.76 -41.23
C VAL A 739 25.08 -40.11 -42.10
N PRO A 740 24.09 -39.38 -41.54
CA PRO A 740 23.00 -38.79 -42.31
C PRO A 740 23.43 -37.50 -43.02
N VAL A 741 24.05 -37.65 -44.19
CA VAL A 741 24.50 -36.55 -45.05
C VAL A 741 23.81 -36.59 -46.40
N LEU A 742 23.94 -35.52 -47.19
CA LEU A 742 23.37 -35.44 -48.53
C LEU A 742 23.83 -36.61 -49.44
N GLN A 743 25.10 -37.01 -49.33
CA GLN A 743 25.67 -38.12 -50.11
C GLN A 743 25.03 -39.48 -49.80
N SER A 744 24.59 -39.70 -48.56
CA SER A 744 23.84 -40.89 -48.13
C SER A 744 22.32 -40.68 -48.19
N GLY A 745 21.86 -39.63 -48.89
CA GLY A 745 20.44 -39.40 -49.16
C GLY A 745 19.67 -38.67 -48.06
N PHE A 746 20.31 -37.90 -47.18
CA PHE A 746 19.62 -37.13 -46.12
C PHE A 746 19.74 -35.63 -46.32
N THR A 747 18.62 -34.92 -46.24
CA THR A 747 18.55 -33.45 -46.33
C THR A 747 17.68 -32.86 -45.23
N ASN A 748 17.71 -31.54 -45.07
CA ASN A 748 16.89 -30.82 -44.09
C ASN A 748 16.96 -31.43 -42.68
N VAL A 749 18.19 -31.73 -42.23
CA VAL A 749 18.40 -32.22 -40.87
C VAL A 749 18.02 -31.10 -39.90
N GLU A 750 17.12 -31.38 -38.98
CA GLU A 750 16.61 -30.44 -37.99
C GLU A 750 16.68 -31.07 -36.60
N VAL A 751 17.04 -30.25 -35.61
CA VAL A 751 16.90 -30.60 -34.19
C VAL A 751 15.75 -29.78 -33.62
N LEU A 752 14.81 -30.47 -33.00
CA LEU A 752 13.62 -29.89 -32.41
C LEU A 752 13.61 -30.12 -30.90
N VAL A 753 13.15 -29.12 -30.16
CA VAL A 753 12.91 -29.22 -28.72
C VAL A 753 11.46 -28.84 -28.48
N ASN A 754 10.69 -29.76 -27.89
CA ASN A 754 9.25 -29.62 -27.70
C ASN A 754 8.48 -29.24 -29.00
N GLY A 755 8.87 -29.84 -30.13
CA GLY A 755 8.25 -29.59 -31.44
C GLY A 755 8.67 -28.28 -32.13
N ARG A 756 9.51 -27.45 -31.52
CA ARG A 756 10.08 -26.25 -32.14
C ARG A 756 11.48 -26.53 -32.68
N VAL A 757 11.75 -26.14 -33.92
CA VAL A 757 13.10 -26.23 -34.50
C VAL A 757 14.05 -25.29 -33.77
N VAL A 758 15.09 -25.85 -33.15
CA VAL A 758 16.15 -25.12 -32.46
C VAL A 758 17.45 -25.08 -33.27
N SER A 759 17.63 -25.98 -34.23
CA SER A 759 18.77 -25.96 -35.15
C SER A 759 18.45 -26.60 -36.49
N LYS A 760 19.00 -26.03 -37.56
CA LYS A 760 18.95 -26.54 -38.94
C LYS A 760 20.37 -26.68 -39.47
N PRO A 761 21.11 -27.75 -39.12
CA PRO A 761 22.42 -28.00 -39.71
C PRO A 761 22.31 -28.18 -41.23
N GLN A 762 22.48 -27.08 -41.96
CA GLN A 762 22.43 -27.05 -43.42
C GLN A 762 23.80 -27.50 -43.93
N THR A 763 23.89 -28.78 -44.30
CA THR A 763 24.90 -29.39 -45.18
C THR A 763 26.38 -29.40 -44.70
N LEU A 764 26.93 -30.62 -44.54
CA LEU A 764 28.37 -30.97 -44.50
C LEU A 764 29.20 -30.62 -43.23
N LEU A 765 28.72 -30.87 -42.01
CA LEU A 765 29.58 -30.76 -40.80
C LEU A 765 29.65 -32.08 -40.02
N GLY A 766 30.88 -32.50 -39.74
CA GLY A 766 31.24 -33.75 -39.08
C GLY A 766 30.67 -33.87 -37.68
N PHE A 767 30.40 -35.11 -37.28
CA PHE A 767 29.98 -35.44 -35.92
C PHE A 767 31.21 -35.40 -34.97
N PRO A 768 31.07 -34.91 -33.72
CA PRO A 768 29.84 -34.53 -33.01
C PRO A 768 29.13 -33.25 -33.51
N LEU A 769 27.81 -33.30 -33.56
CA LEU A 769 26.94 -32.12 -33.78
C LEU A 769 26.65 -31.44 -32.44
N THR A 770 27.16 -30.22 -32.25
CA THR A 770 26.83 -29.38 -31.10
C THR A 770 25.69 -28.43 -31.45
N VAL A 771 24.64 -28.45 -30.63
CA VAL A 771 23.45 -27.60 -30.79
C VAL A 771 23.40 -26.61 -29.63
N HIS A 772 23.58 -25.33 -29.93
CA HIS A 772 23.36 -24.26 -28.96
C HIS A 772 21.87 -23.87 -28.93
N MET A 773 21.31 -23.68 -27.75
CA MET A 773 19.92 -23.34 -27.54
C MET A 773 19.72 -22.58 -26.23
N GLN A 774 18.50 -22.12 -25.97
CA GLN A 774 18.07 -21.70 -24.64
C GLN A 774 16.66 -22.24 -24.42
N SER A 775 16.56 -23.39 -23.76
CA SER A 775 15.28 -24.07 -23.53
C SER A 775 15.06 -24.34 -22.05
N GLY A 776 14.00 -23.76 -21.49
CA GLY A 776 13.57 -24.00 -20.13
C GLY A 776 12.76 -25.29 -19.98
N ILE A 777 13.06 -26.07 -18.94
CA ILE A 777 12.31 -27.25 -18.49
C ILE A 777 11.84 -26.94 -17.07
N LYS A 778 10.52 -26.89 -16.84
CA LYS A 778 9.97 -26.65 -15.50
C LYS A 778 10.37 -27.79 -14.55
N ALA A 779 10.47 -27.48 -13.26
CA ALA A 779 10.69 -28.48 -12.21
C ALA A 779 9.70 -29.65 -12.37
N GLY A 780 10.20 -30.89 -12.31
CA GLY A 780 9.43 -32.13 -12.48
C GLY A 780 9.00 -32.43 -13.93
N ALA A 781 9.09 -31.47 -14.85
CA ALA A 781 8.62 -31.60 -16.21
C ALA A 781 9.65 -32.28 -17.13
N SER A 782 9.16 -32.78 -18.27
CA SER A 782 9.96 -33.41 -19.31
C SER A 782 9.78 -32.72 -20.65
N VAL A 783 10.83 -32.69 -21.46
CA VAL A 783 10.84 -32.16 -22.82
C VAL A 783 11.48 -33.17 -23.76
N GLN A 784 10.91 -33.31 -24.97
CA GLN A 784 11.50 -34.14 -26.02
C GLN A 784 12.46 -33.36 -26.91
N VAL A 785 13.60 -33.98 -27.21
CA VAL A 785 14.54 -33.56 -28.24
C VAL A 785 14.43 -34.55 -29.40
N VAL A 786 14.10 -34.05 -30.58
CA VAL A 786 13.90 -34.87 -31.79
C VAL A 786 14.89 -34.43 -32.87
N VAL A 787 15.64 -35.38 -33.41
CA VAL A 787 16.43 -35.18 -34.64
C VAL A 787 15.63 -35.73 -35.80
N ARG A 788 15.39 -34.95 -36.85
CA ARG A 788 14.67 -35.41 -38.05
C ARG A 788 15.35 -34.98 -39.34
N ALA A 789 15.05 -35.66 -40.44
CA ALA A 789 15.54 -35.32 -41.77
C ALA A 789 14.54 -35.72 -42.87
N ASP A 790 14.71 -35.15 -44.06
CA ASP A 790 14.11 -35.65 -45.29
C ASP A 790 15.01 -36.71 -45.91
N VAL A 791 14.39 -37.73 -46.51
CA VAL A 791 15.07 -38.94 -47.01
C VAL A 791 14.91 -39.03 -48.53
N LEU A 792 16.03 -39.09 -49.24
CA LEU A 792 16.14 -39.14 -50.70
C LEU A 792 16.54 -40.54 -51.19
N PRO A 793 16.31 -40.89 -52.49
CA PRO A 793 16.64 -42.19 -53.08
C PRO A 793 17.99 -42.82 -52.70
N PRO A 794 19.11 -42.07 -52.56
CA PRO A 794 20.39 -42.66 -52.18
C PRO A 794 20.45 -43.29 -50.79
N ALA A 795 19.45 -43.07 -49.93
CA ALA A 795 19.41 -43.63 -48.57
C ALA A 795 18.98 -45.11 -48.52
N ASP A 796 18.68 -45.75 -49.64
CA ASP A 796 18.30 -47.16 -49.66
C ASP A 796 19.41 -48.06 -49.09
N GLY A 797 19.08 -48.86 -48.06
CA GLY A 797 20.01 -49.73 -47.36
C GLY A 797 20.74 -49.07 -46.16
N GLU A 798 20.61 -47.76 -45.97
CA GLU A 798 21.27 -47.05 -44.87
C GLU A 798 20.59 -47.32 -43.52
N THR A 799 21.36 -47.35 -42.42
CA THR A 799 20.84 -47.40 -41.05
C THR A 799 21.42 -46.26 -40.23
N VAL A 800 20.56 -45.39 -39.69
CA VAL A 800 20.97 -44.20 -38.94
C VAL A 800 20.50 -44.29 -37.48
N GLY A 801 21.33 -43.82 -36.55
CA GLY A 801 20.98 -43.65 -35.13
C GLY A 801 21.94 -42.68 -34.44
N PHE A 802 21.46 -42.03 -33.39
CA PHE A 802 22.21 -41.01 -32.66
C PHE A 802 22.42 -41.39 -31.20
N GLN A 803 23.51 -40.88 -30.63
CA GLN A 803 23.83 -40.90 -29.21
C GLN A 803 23.93 -39.47 -28.70
N LEU A 804 23.26 -39.16 -27.60
CA LEU A 804 23.44 -37.91 -26.87
C LEU A 804 24.59 -38.09 -25.86
N THR A 805 25.65 -37.28 -25.97
CA THR A 805 26.88 -37.46 -25.18
C THR A 805 27.14 -36.34 -24.19
N ASN A 806 26.63 -35.13 -24.43
CA ASN A 806 26.78 -34.01 -23.51
C ASN A 806 25.54 -33.11 -23.52
N ILE A 807 25.26 -32.49 -22.38
CA ILE A 807 24.22 -31.47 -22.18
C ILE A 807 24.83 -30.36 -21.32
N GLY A 808 24.88 -29.13 -21.84
CA GLY A 808 25.18 -27.93 -21.06
C GLY A 808 23.89 -27.31 -20.55
N PHE A 809 23.76 -27.14 -19.24
CA PHE A 809 22.55 -26.62 -18.60
C PHE A 809 22.85 -25.97 -17.25
N SER A 810 21.93 -25.16 -16.76
CA SER A 810 21.97 -24.61 -15.40
C SER A 810 20.58 -24.56 -14.76
N GLY A 811 20.55 -24.53 -13.42
CA GLY A 811 19.34 -24.25 -12.66
C GLY A 811 18.79 -22.86 -12.98
N SER A 812 17.47 -22.75 -13.08
CA SER A 812 16.82 -21.46 -13.38
C SER A 812 16.88 -20.52 -12.18
N THR A 813 16.87 -21.07 -10.96
CA THR A 813 16.88 -20.31 -9.72
C THR A 813 18.29 -20.27 -9.13
N SER A 814 18.96 -21.42 -9.00
CA SER A 814 20.33 -21.49 -8.46
C SER A 814 21.37 -20.85 -9.38
N LYS A 815 21.12 -20.82 -10.70
CA LYS A 815 22.08 -20.48 -11.77
C LYS A 815 23.26 -21.43 -11.92
N GLU A 816 23.31 -22.49 -11.12
CA GLU A 816 24.42 -23.44 -11.07
C GLU A 816 24.21 -24.67 -11.97
N THR A 817 25.31 -25.38 -12.26
CA THR A 817 25.24 -26.67 -12.97
C THR A 817 24.77 -27.76 -11.99
N LEU A 818 23.69 -28.47 -12.34
CA LEU A 818 23.10 -29.48 -11.46
C LEU A 818 23.65 -30.88 -11.76
N SER A 819 23.28 -31.87 -10.94
CA SER A 819 23.63 -33.25 -11.24
C SER A 819 22.99 -33.72 -12.55
N LEU A 820 23.77 -34.39 -13.40
CA LEU A 820 23.32 -34.96 -14.68
C LEU A 820 23.34 -36.48 -14.60
N ARG A 821 22.27 -37.14 -15.07
CA ARG A 821 22.19 -38.60 -15.17
C ARG A 821 21.72 -39.04 -16.56
N GLY A 822 22.16 -40.23 -16.97
CA GLY A 822 21.71 -40.88 -18.20
C GLY A 822 22.46 -40.43 -19.45
N LEU A 823 23.74 -40.06 -19.35
CA LEU A 823 24.63 -39.87 -20.51
C LEU A 823 25.87 -40.79 -20.39
N PRO A 824 26.46 -41.24 -21.52
CA PRO A 824 25.90 -41.13 -22.87
C PRO A 824 24.64 -42.00 -23.03
N ILE A 825 23.74 -41.64 -23.94
CA ILE A 825 22.50 -42.40 -24.19
C ILE A 825 22.17 -42.51 -25.66
N ASP A 826 21.83 -43.72 -26.08
CA ASP A 826 21.47 -44.05 -27.46
C ASP A 826 19.97 -43.85 -27.70
N ALA A 827 19.63 -43.47 -28.92
CA ALA A 827 18.26 -43.53 -29.44
C ALA A 827 18.08 -44.74 -30.36
N ASP A 828 16.81 -45.05 -30.66
CA ASP A 828 16.40 -46.01 -31.69
C ASP A 828 17.11 -45.78 -33.04
N THR A 829 17.40 -46.87 -33.73
CA THR A 829 17.88 -46.84 -35.11
C THR A 829 16.76 -46.93 -36.13
N THR A 830 16.95 -46.23 -37.24
CA THR A 830 16.05 -46.26 -38.39
C THR A 830 16.77 -46.85 -39.60
N PHE A 831 16.18 -47.89 -40.20
CA PHE A 831 16.63 -48.51 -41.44
C PHE A 831 15.80 -47.98 -42.61
N PHE A 832 16.44 -47.63 -43.72
CA PHE A 832 15.80 -47.05 -44.88
C PHE A 832 15.77 -48.04 -46.03
N ARG A 833 14.60 -48.19 -46.65
CA ARG A 833 14.43 -49.13 -47.76
C ARG A 833 13.57 -48.54 -48.87
N ALA A 834 14.05 -48.59 -50.10
CA ALA A 834 13.28 -48.26 -51.29
C ALA A 834 12.23 -49.34 -51.53
N SER A 835 11.07 -48.92 -52.02
CA SER A 835 10.07 -49.87 -52.51
C SER A 835 10.45 -50.36 -53.90
N THR A 836 10.31 -51.66 -54.13
CA THR A 836 10.46 -52.26 -55.46
C THR A 836 9.20 -53.04 -55.80
N VAL A 837 8.94 -53.16 -57.11
CA VAL A 837 7.83 -53.93 -57.67
C VAL A 837 8.41 -54.95 -58.62
N ALA A 838 8.14 -56.23 -58.39
CA ALA A 838 8.44 -57.30 -59.32
C ALA A 838 7.18 -57.69 -60.09
N LEU A 839 7.31 -57.80 -61.41
CA LEU A 839 6.27 -58.28 -62.32
C LEU A 839 6.66 -59.67 -62.79
N THR A 840 5.79 -60.64 -62.57
CA THR A 840 5.99 -62.02 -63.02
C THR A 840 4.73 -62.56 -63.68
N GLU A 841 4.86 -63.59 -64.50
CA GLU A 841 3.72 -64.40 -64.91
C GLU A 841 3.08 -65.06 -63.67
N ASP A 842 1.76 -65.27 -63.73
CA ASP A 842 1.06 -66.09 -62.74
C ASP A 842 1.28 -67.58 -63.05
N PRO A 843 2.01 -68.33 -62.19
CA PRO A 843 2.25 -69.76 -62.42
C PRO A 843 0.96 -70.59 -62.38
N GLY A 844 -0.15 -70.03 -61.86
CA GLY A 844 -1.47 -70.66 -61.86
C GLY A 844 -2.22 -70.56 -63.19
N PHE A 845 -1.66 -69.92 -64.22
CA PHE A 845 -2.23 -69.87 -65.57
C PHE A 845 -1.42 -70.78 -66.51
N ALA A 846 -2.05 -71.85 -67.00
CA ALA A 846 -1.42 -72.74 -67.97
C ALA A 846 -1.32 -72.04 -69.33
N SER A 847 -0.14 -72.04 -69.96
CA SER A 847 0.11 -71.47 -71.29
C SER A 847 0.85 -72.50 -72.15
N PRO A 848 0.36 -72.84 -73.37
CA PRO A 848 -0.85 -72.32 -73.98
C PRO A 848 -2.12 -72.85 -73.31
N ALA A 849 -3.12 -71.98 -73.08
CA ALA A 849 -4.46 -72.39 -72.63
C ALA A 849 -5.42 -72.50 -73.83
N THR A 850 -6.30 -73.50 -73.85
CA THR A 850 -7.42 -73.58 -74.80
C THR A 850 -8.69 -73.02 -74.15
N VAL A 851 -9.40 -72.15 -74.86
CA VAL A 851 -10.64 -71.52 -74.35
C VAL A 851 -11.72 -71.53 -75.43
N THR A 852 -12.99 -71.55 -75.03
CA THR A 852 -14.14 -71.67 -75.93
C THR A 852 -14.65 -70.30 -76.38
N SER A 853 -15.05 -70.19 -77.65
CA SER A 853 -15.63 -68.96 -78.22
C SER A 853 -17.00 -68.61 -77.62
N GLY A 854 -17.44 -67.34 -77.69
CA GLY A 854 -18.81 -66.94 -77.34
C GLY A 854 -19.08 -66.59 -75.86
N ALA A 855 -18.08 -66.66 -74.97
CA ALA A 855 -18.19 -66.20 -73.57
C ALA A 855 -16.91 -65.45 -73.12
N PRO A 856 -16.94 -64.64 -72.05
CA PRO A 856 -15.74 -64.02 -71.51
C PRO A 856 -14.71 -65.07 -71.05
N VAL A 857 -13.54 -65.10 -71.69
CA VAL A 857 -12.44 -66.04 -71.40
C VAL A 857 -11.24 -65.28 -70.86
N ARG A 858 -10.48 -65.92 -69.96
CA ARG A 858 -9.24 -65.35 -69.40
C ARG A 858 -8.10 -65.55 -70.39
N ILE A 859 -7.47 -64.45 -70.82
CA ILE A 859 -6.41 -64.45 -71.84
C ILE A 859 -5.01 -64.17 -71.30
N ALA A 860 -4.88 -63.65 -70.07
CA ALA A 860 -3.59 -63.53 -69.38
C ALA A 860 -3.77 -63.42 -67.87
N SER A 861 -2.73 -63.79 -67.11
CA SER A 861 -2.64 -63.55 -65.67
C SER A 861 -1.21 -63.17 -65.25
N PHE A 862 -1.08 -62.06 -64.52
CA PHE A 862 0.20 -61.52 -64.04
C PHE A 862 0.19 -61.36 -62.51
N LEU A 863 1.35 -61.45 -61.88
CA LEU A 863 1.55 -61.12 -60.47
C LEU A 863 2.33 -59.82 -60.35
N ILE A 864 1.80 -58.89 -59.54
CA ILE A 864 2.48 -57.68 -59.08
C ILE A 864 2.91 -57.92 -57.63
N THR A 865 4.20 -58.10 -57.39
CA THR A 865 4.75 -58.32 -56.04
C THR A 865 5.45 -57.06 -55.56
N SER A 866 4.98 -56.44 -54.48
CA SER A 866 5.69 -55.37 -53.78
C SER A 866 6.61 -55.95 -52.72
N THR A 867 7.82 -55.42 -52.56
CA THR A 867 8.73 -55.78 -51.43
C THR A 867 9.13 -54.58 -50.56
N GLY A 868 8.41 -53.46 -50.71
CA GLY A 868 8.70 -52.20 -50.01
C GLY A 868 8.12 -52.08 -48.60
N ALA A 869 8.57 -51.05 -47.87
CA ALA A 869 8.13 -50.72 -46.52
C ALA A 869 6.88 -49.78 -46.47
N GLU A 870 6.30 -49.46 -47.62
CA GLU A 870 5.05 -48.71 -47.73
C GLU A 870 4.05 -49.40 -48.67
N THR A 871 2.78 -49.04 -48.53
CA THR A 871 1.76 -49.40 -49.52
C THR A 871 2.02 -48.64 -50.81
N LEU A 872 1.72 -49.25 -51.96
CA LEU A 872 1.89 -48.64 -53.28
C LEU A 872 0.53 -48.27 -53.90
N ARG A 873 0.51 -47.33 -54.82
CA ARG A 873 -0.68 -46.93 -55.61
C ARG A 873 -0.46 -47.24 -57.08
N LEU A 874 -1.26 -48.15 -57.62
CA LEU A 874 -1.34 -48.42 -59.05
C LEU A 874 -2.28 -47.39 -59.71
N THR A 875 -1.76 -46.57 -60.60
CA THR A 875 -2.52 -45.51 -61.27
C THR A 875 -2.73 -45.73 -62.75
N ARG A 876 -1.86 -46.52 -63.40
CA ARG A 876 -1.98 -46.86 -64.82
C ARG A 876 -1.58 -48.30 -65.07
N LEU A 877 -2.35 -48.96 -65.92
CA LEU A 877 -2.10 -50.30 -66.44
C LEU A 877 -2.55 -50.34 -67.92
N VAL A 878 -1.65 -50.73 -68.82
CA VAL A 878 -1.90 -50.82 -70.26
C VAL A 878 -1.66 -52.25 -70.72
N ILE A 879 -2.65 -52.86 -71.36
CA ILE A 879 -2.56 -54.22 -71.89
C ILE A 879 -2.62 -54.15 -73.41
N THR A 880 -1.74 -54.86 -74.10
CA THR A 880 -1.71 -54.91 -75.57
C THR A 880 -1.63 -56.34 -76.09
N ALA A 881 -1.97 -56.52 -77.36
CA ALA A 881 -1.72 -57.76 -78.07
C ALA A 881 -0.25 -57.83 -78.51
N SER A 882 0.31 -59.03 -78.48
CA SER A 882 1.60 -59.33 -79.10
C SER A 882 1.53 -59.17 -80.60
N ARG A 883 2.57 -58.59 -81.21
CA ARG A 883 2.69 -58.47 -82.68
C ARG A 883 2.87 -59.80 -83.41
N ALA A 884 3.16 -60.89 -82.68
CA ALA A 884 3.40 -62.22 -83.25
C ALA A 884 2.15 -63.11 -83.26
N HIS A 885 1.02 -62.59 -82.79
CA HIS A 885 -0.23 -63.32 -82.52
C HIS A 885 -1.41 -62.48 -83.03
N ASP A 886 -2.61 -63.04 -83.03
CA ASP A 886 -3.80 -62.36 -83.52
C ASP A 886 -4.18 -61.18 -82.61
N GLU A 887 -4.55 -60.07 -83.22
CA GLU A 887 -4.94 -58.86 -82.50
C GLU A 887 -6.36 -58.98 -81.95
N PHE A 888 -6.53 -58.76 -80.65
CA PHE A 888 -7.84 -58.75 -80.02
C PHE A 888 -8.50 -57.35 -80.02
N ASN A 889 -8.81 -56.85 -81.22
CA ASN A 889 -9.40 -55.53 -81.45
C ASN A 889 -10.85 -55.64 -82.00
N TYR A 890 -11.54 -54.50 -82.10
CA TYR A 890 -12.91 -54.46 -82.62
C TYR A 890 -13.03 -54.94 -84.09
N LEU A 891 -12.04 -54.68 -84.94
CA LEU A 891 -12.06 -55.11 -86.35
C LEU A 891 -12.10 -56.64 -86.47
N ASN A 892 -11.51 -57.32 -85.50
CA ASN A 892 -11.50 -58.78 -85.39
C ASN A 892 -12.69 -59.33 -84.55
N GLY A 893 -13.68 -58.49 -84.21
CA GLY A 893 -14.92 -58.88 -83.53
C GLY A 893 -14.81 -59.10 -82.02
N TYR A 894 -13.65 -58.81 -81.43
CA TYR A 894 -13.44 -58.92 -79.98
C TYR A 894 -14.10 -57.77 -79.23
N HIS A 895 -14.72 -58.09 -78.08
CA HIS A 895 -15.40 -57.12 -77.23
C HIS A 895 -15.28 -57.50 -75.74
N ASN A 896 -15.73 -56.61 -74.84
CA ASN A 896 -15.70 -56.82 -73.39
C ASN A 896 -14.29 -57.12 -72.80
N LEU A 897 -13.27 -56.33 -73.14
CA LEU A 897 -11.97 -56.43 -72.47
C LEU A 897 -12.12 -56.02 -71.00
N GLU A 898 -11.88 -56.95 -70.09
CA GLU A 898 -12.04 -56.77 -68.66
C GLU A 898 -10.73 -57.08 -67.94
N VAL A 899 -10.30 -56.18 -67.05
CA VAL A 899 -9.16 -56.43 -66.16
C VAL A 899 -9.67 -56.55 -64.73
N ARG A 900 -9.31 -57.66 -64.09
CA ARG A 900 -9.60 -57.94 -62.69
C ARG A 900 -8.32 -57.88 -61.87
N LEU A 901 -8.40 -57.29 -60.68
CA LEU A 901 -7.36 -57.37 -59.66
C LEU A 901 -7.88 -58.23 -58.50
N ASN A 902 -7.22 -59.34 -58.22
CA ASN A 902 -7.65 -60.36 -57.24
C ASN A 902 -9.13 -60.75 -57.43
N GLY A 903 -9.55 -61.02 -58.66
CA GLY A 903 -10.92 -61.40 -59.00
C GLY A 903 -11.95 -60.26 -59.01
N LYS A 904 -11.60 -59.03 -58.57
CA LYS A 904 -12.49 -57.86 -58.67
C LYS A 904 -12.21 -57.09 -59.96
N THR A 905 -13.24 -56.83 -60.75
CA THR A 905 -13.15 -55.96 -61.94
C THR A 905 -12.67 -54.57 -61.55
N ILE A 906 -11.52 -54.16 -62.08
CA ILE A 906 -10.96 -52.81 -61.92
C ILE A 906 -11.14 -51.95 -63.17
N SER A 907 -11.39 -52.59 -64.32
CA SER A 907 -11.80 -51.91 -65.53
C SER A 907 -12.46 -52.85 -66.52
N ARG A 908 -13.33 -52.30 -67.37
CA ARG A 908 -14.00 -53.00 -68.47
C ARG A 908 -14.21 -52.03 -69.65
N ILE A 909 -13.87 -52.47 -70.85
CA ILE A 909 -14.14 -51.76 -72.11
C ILE A 909 -15.16 -52.60 -72.89
N THR A 910 -16.39 -52.10 -73.03
CA THR A 910 -17.52 -52.90 -73.56
C THR A 910 -17.65 -52.86 -75.07
N ASP A 911 -17.48 -51.71 -75.76
CA ASP A 911 -17.41 -51.64 -77.24
C ASP A 911 -17.18 -50.19 -77.77
N PRO A 912 -16.51 -50.00 -78.93
CA PRO A 912 -15.57 -50.93 -79.60
C PRO A 912 -14.17 -50.87 -78.96
N LEU A 913 -13.44 -52.00 -78.94
CA LEU A 913 -12.05 -52.06 -78.46
C LEU A 913 -11.10 -51.27 -79.39
N PRO A 914 -10.41 -50.22 -78.89
CA PRO A 914 -9.44 -49.45 -79.67
C PRO A 914 -8.14 -50.25 -79.93
N GLU A 915 -7.35 -49.84 -80.93
CA GLU A 915 -6.06 -50.47 -81.28
C GLU A 915 -5.04 -50.48 -80.12
N GLN A 916 -5.14 -49.53 -79.17
CA GLN A 916 -4.37 -49.51 -77.94
C GLN A 916 -5.30 -49.56 -76.72
N ASN A 917 -5.25 -50.66 -75.98
CA ASN A 917 -6.12 -50.88 -74.82
C ASN A 917 -5.48 -50.31 -73.54
N ILE A 918 -5.67 -49.01 -73.31
CA ILE A 918 -5.41 -48.42 -71.98
C ILE A 918 -6.51 -48.93 -71.04
N VAL A 919 -6.25 -50.04 -70.36
CA VAL A 919 -7.31 -50.70 -69.59
C VAL A 919 -7.52 -50.04 -68.24
N TYR A 920 -6.53 -49.38 -67.62
CA TYR A 920 -6.77 -48.62 -66.39
C TYR A 920 -5.93 -47.34 -66.38
N ASN A 921 -6.57 -46.19 -66.21
CA ASN A 921 -5.88 -44.90 -66.11
C ASN A 921 -6.66 -43.97 -65.17
N THR A 922 -6.09 -43.71 -64.00
CA THR A 922 -6.67 -42.83 -62.99
C THR A 922 -5.67 -41.75 -62.62
N ASN A 923 -6.17 -40.60 -62.18
CA ASN A 923 -5.29 -39.56 -61.64
C ASN A 923 -4.57 -40.07 -60.37
N SER A 924 -3.50 -39.38 -59.98
CA SER A 924 -2.61 -39.79 -58.89
C SER A 924 -3.29 -40.08 -57.53
N ARG A 925 -4.52 -39.57 -57.31
CA ARG A 925 -5.25 -39.73 -56.04
C ARG A 925 -6.25 -40.90 -56.04
N GLY A 926 -6.67 -41.40 -57.22
CA GLY A 926 -7.68 -42.46 -57.37
C GLY A 926 -7.14 -43.88 -57.57
N GLY A 927 -5.82 -44.06 -57.59
CA GLY A 927 -5.18 -45.36 -57.86
C GLY A 927 -5.49 -46.45 -56.82
N ILE A 928 -5.41 -47.71 -57.26
CA ILE A 928 -5.65 -48.89 -56.42
C ILE A 928 -4.49 -49.07 -55.44
N VAL A 929 -4.80 -49.29 -54.16
CA VAL A 929 -3.80 -49.48 -53.11
C VAL A 929 -3.34 -50.94 -53.08
N ILE A 930 -2.03 -51.13 -53.22
CA ILE A 930 -1.33 -52.40 -53.06
C ILE A 930 -0.68 -52.41 -51.68
N GLY A 931 -0.94 -53.44 -50.88
CA GLY A 931 -0.35 -53.59 -49.56
C GLY A 931 1.19 -53.64 -49.61
N ALA A 932 1.84 -53.18 -48.54
CA ALA A 932 3.29 -53.38 -48.37
C ALA A 932 3.57 -54.89 -48.34
N ALA A 933 4.65 -55.34 -48.99
CA ALA A 933 4.99 -56.74 -49.12
C ALA A 933 3.87 -57.64 -49.72
N ALA A 934 2.90 -57.07 -50.43
CA ALA A 934 1.77 -57.82 -50.98
C ALA A 934 2.00 -58.29 -52.41
N VAL A 935 1.42 -59.46 -52.73
CA VAL A 935 1.28 -59.97 -54.09
C VAL A 935 -0.15 -59.66 -54.55
N GLN A 936 -0.30 -59.10 -55.75
CA GLN A 936 -1.60 -58.84 -56.38
C GLN A 936 -1.66 -59.59 -57.70
N LYS A 937 -2.78 -60.27 -57.96
CA LYS A 937 -3.02 -60.99 -59.20
C LYS A 937 -3.83 -60.11 -60.15
N VAL A 938 -3.31 -59.87 -61.35
CA VAL A 938 -3.98 -59.15 -62.43
C VAL A 938 -4.43 -60.18 -63.46
N GLU A 939 -5.73 -60.26 -63.72
CA GLU A 939 -6.30 -61.18 -64.70
C GLU A 939 -6.97 -60.40 -65.82
N VAL A 940 -6.71 -60.79 -67.07
CA VAL A 940 -7.27 -60.16 -68.27
C VAL A 940 -8.27 -61.10 -68.91
N PHE A 941 -9.48 -60.62 -69.17
CA PHE A 941 -10.56 -61.36 -69.81
C PHE A 941 -11.02 -60.64 -71.07
N ILE A 942 -11.49 -61.39 -72.07
CA ILE A 942 -12.10 -60.84 -73.28
C ILE A 942 -13.19 -61.78 -73.79
N THR A 943 -14.13 -61.27 -74.59
CA THR A 943 -15.12 -62.11 -75.28
C THR A 943 -14.74 -62.27 -76.75
N PRO A 944 -14.21 -63.43 -77.18
CA PRO A 944 -13.95 -63.74 -78.57
C PRO A 944 -15.26 -63.93 -79.35
N PRO A 945 -15.35 -63.47 -80.61
CA PRO A 945 -16.47 -63.80 -81.50
C PRO A 945 -16.43 -65.28 -81.91
N GLU A 946 -17.55 -65.82 -82.38
CA GLU A 946 -17.60 -67.18 -82.93
C GLU A 946 -16.65 -67.37 -84.13
N SER A 947 -16.32 -66.28 -84.85
CA SER A 947 -15.37 -66.30 -85.97
C SER A 947 -13.90 -66.43 -85.55
N ALA A 948 -13.57 -66.27 -84.28
CA ALA A 948 -12.19 -66.30 -83.77
C ALA A 948 -11.67 -67.71 -83.50
N VAL A 949 -12.42 -68.77 -83.86
CA VAL A 949 -11.98 -70.15 -83.67
C VAL A 949 -10.70 -70.41 -84.48
N GLY A 950 -9.62 -70.78 -83.78
CA GLY A 950 -8.28 -70.95 -84.34
C GLY A 950 -7.32 -69.79 -84.05
N ASP A 951 -7.83 -68.63 -83.61
CA ASP A 951 -7.00 -67.49 -83.23
C ASP A 951 -6.08 -67.86 -82.07
N THR A 952 -4.86 -67.34 -82.14
CA THR A 952 -3.86 -67.41 -81.07
C THR A 952 -3.69 -66.03 -80.49
N LEU A 953 -4.03 -65.85 -79.21
CA LEU A 953 -3.94 -64.57 -78.51
C LEU A 953 -2.77 -64.58 -77.55
N GLN A 954 -2.05 -63.47 -77.48
CA GLN A 954 -1.03 -63.25 -76.45
C GLN A 954 -1.17 -61.82 -75.91
N ALA A 955 -1.69 -61.68 -74.70
CA ALA A 955 -1.81 -60.39 -74.04
C ALA A 955 -0.54 -60.07 -73.24
N MET A 956 -0.01 -58.86 -73.44
CA MET A 956 1.20 -58.34 -72.81
C MET A 956 0.86 -57.13 -71.93
N LEU A 957 1.59 -56.96 -70.83
CA LEU A 957 1.54 -55.73 -70.03
C LEU A 957 2.56 -54.74 -70.60
N GLU A 958 2.08 -53.67 -71.25
CA GLU A 958 2.93 -52.70 -71.96
C GLU A 958 3.45 -51.59 -71.03
N ASP A 959 2.58 -51.02 -70.20
CA ASP A 959 2.92 -49.92 -69.29
C ASP A 959 2.22 -50.11 -67.95
N ILE A 960 2.96 -49.82 -66.88
CA ILE A 960 2.46 -49.83 -65.51
C ILE A 960 3.04 -48.66 -64.74
N ARG A 961 2.18 -47.84 -64.15
CA ARG A 961 2.59 -46.73 -63.28
C ARG A 961 2.13 -47.00 -61.87
N ILE A 962 3.11 -47.18 -60.99
CA ILE A 962 2.94 -47.37 -59.56
C ILE A 962 3.81 -46.35 -58.83
N HIS A 963 3.36 -45.80 -57.71
CA HIS A 963 4.18 -44.98 -56.82
C HIS A 963 3.86 -45.26 -55.35
N GLY A 964 4.77 -44.91 -54.44
CA GLY A 964 4.58 -45.01 -52.99
C GLY A 964 3.38 -44.19 -52.52
N SER A 965 2.50 -44.78 -51.70
CA SER A 965 1.27 -44.10 -51.24
C SER A 965 1.57 -42.91 -50.33
N LYS A 966 2.71 -42.94 -49.62
CA LYS A 966 3.12 -41.87 -48.70
C LYS A 966 4.21 -40.99 -49.30
N THR A 967 5.16 -41.59 -50.00
CA THR A 967 6.35 -40.91 -50.53
C THR A 967 6.13 -40.31 -51.92
N ASN A 968 5.15 -40.79 -52.69
CA ASN A 968 4.99 -40.53 -54.13
C ASN A 968 6.23 -40.89 -54.98
N VAL A 969 7.16 -41.68 -54.43
CA VAL A 969 8.34 -42.15 -55.17
C VAL A 969 7.95 -43.32 -56.05
N TYR A 970 8.39 -43.30 -57.31
CA TYR A 970 8.22 -44.43 -58.23
C TYR A 970 9.18 -45.55 -57.84
N PRO A 971 8.68 -46.75 -57.49
CA PRO A 971 9.52 -47.88 -57.18
C PRO A 971 10.25 -48.35 -58.43
N ALA A 972 11.43 -48.95 -58.26
CA ALA A 972 12.05 -49.69 -59.36
C ALA A 972 11.15 -50.89 -59.71
N ILE A 973 10.79 -50.99 -60.99
CA ILE A 973 10.00 -52.09 -61.52
C ILE A 973 10.99 -53.09 -62.14
N THR A 974 10.93 -54.34 -61.72
CA THR A 974 11.76 -55.44 -62.24
C THR A 974 10.88 -56.56 -62.79
N GLY A 975 11.44 -57.38 -63.68
CA GLY A 975 10.71 -58.42 -64.41
C GLY A 975 10.25 -57.97 -65.79
N ASP A 976 9.87 -58.94 -66.62
CA ASP A 976 9.46 -58.72 -68.01
C ASP A 976 8.11 -59.40 -68.26
N PRO A 977 6.99 -58.65 -68.15
CA PRO A 977 5.67 -59.18 -68.43
C PRO A 977 5.30 -59.08 -69.93
N THR A 978 6.26 -58.71 -70.81
CA THR A 978 6.04 -58.73 -72.26
C THR A 978 6.11 -60.14 -72.83
N LYS A 979 6.53 -61.15 -72.05
CA LYS A 979 6.26 -62.55 -72.37
C LYS A 979 4.80 -62.86 -72.02
N GLY A 980 3.88 -62.44 -72.88
CA GLY A 980 2.48 -62.73 -72.70
C GLY A 980 2.21 -64.23 -72.71
N GLN A 981 1.16 -64.67 -72.04
CA GLN A 981 0.72 -66.07 -72.07
C GLN A 981 -0.12 -66.30 -73.33
N VAL A 982 0.07 -67.42 -74.01
CA VAL A 982 -0.60 -67.72 -75.28
C VAL A 982 -1.91 -68.45 -74.99
N VAL A 983 -2.98 -68.07 -75.69
CA VAL A 983 -4.29 -68.69 -75.60
C VAL A 983 -4.79 -69.02 -76.99
N ILE A 984 -5.29 -70.25 -77.18
CA ILE A 984 -5.84 -70.72 -78.44
C ILE A 984 -7.36 -70.79 -78.30
N ILE A 985 -8.08 -70.11 -79.21
CA ILE A 985 -9.54 -70.15 -79.24
C ILE A 985 -9.99 -71.44 -79.95
N THR A 986 -10.83 -72.22 -79.28
CA THR A 986 -11.39 -73.48 -79.75
C THR A 986 -12.92 -73.38 -79.85
N PRO A 987 -13.58 -74.26 -80.65
CA PRO A 987 -15.03 -74.26 -80.82
C PRO A 987 -15.80 -74.22 -79.50
#